data_AF-A0A254RAT6-F1
#
_entry.id   AF-A0A254RAT6-F1
#
_cell.length_a   1.000
_cell.length_b   1.000
_cell.length_c   1.000
_cell.angle_alpha   90.00
_cell.angle_beta   90.00
_cell.angle_gamma   90.00
#
_symmetry.space_group_name_H-M   'P 1'
#
loop_
_entity.id
_entity.type
_entity.pdbx_description
1 polymer ?
#
loop_
_entity_poly.entity_id
_entity_poly.type
_entity_poly.pdbx_seq_one_letter_code
_entity_poly.pdbx_strand_id
1 'polypeptide(L)'
;MIFLFEQFAYKPGFLEKVLPQKEKGSNWDLPKGFVQRESKGLCKLDGVGYLYNANCKYVEEGQKEKDSTDRIVFVLPKVFLDESGTTAFGQKISADVNFKFDKESKEVPKEFLSNLSLWVCSSIAKYRLSNPADNSIDVPEAPDVRHFDSDKATPSLIDVMNAMKLFYAENQNLFVFTAKNKHSGNNRIDWRRTVAHTQPFMQGDAPIYMELENKKKVFDLDDRLLVLYFSAMHYIEETFGFKMPKSEFYAPIRVNEFRRLLGHRGLVELRRIKHKYFADKFLRLYNIVKAFFEWGGNFSANDYSSEYLLTSKYNNVFEAMIDKLVGDDLPKQMEYLKSQKDNKEVDHLYKDRQLIFADEDQKIWFIGDSKYYKDGNGVEGASIHKQFTYARNIIQYNIDDLLNSGVEDKDYEGLRYRDKTTEGYSVTPNFFIRGEVPEFNQKLAKAQFQDPYFRDNPDPKNEDLIRKDDADLWKDRNRHFENRLFDRDTLLLQVYNVNFLYVLKAFTSKRSSLREEFKRDARDKFRENFLELLNDKYVFWAVWVKNGLLEDFVDYHFRVLAGKAFKPRDLKCLIIALEKEHIMSNDPKENGENLWKEIERSCSMILRVTPYDLWGEAPKKQEKIDFPHARFDSKSRRFRVHKGKIKSTVLNKESQVLAIEKDKEWSGLSFEKIDGAFLNSCGVDLEEA
;
A
#
# COMPACT_ATOMS: atom_id res chain seq x y z
N MET A 1 -17.20 21.29 9.84
CA MET A 1 -16.52 20.88 8.59
C MET A 1 -17.56 20.26 7.69
N ILE A 2 -17.45 20.48 6.38
CA ILE A 2 -18.35 19.92 5.38
C ILE A 2 -17.66 18.77 4.67
N PHE A 3 -18.34 17.64 4.52
CA PHE A 3 -17.86 16.43 3.87
C PHE A 3 -18.76 16.13 2.67
N LEU A 4 -18.14 16.09 1.49
CA LEU A 4 -18.73 15.74 0.21
C LEU A 4 -17.96 14.54 -0.37
N PHE A 5 -18.49 13.92 -1.41
CA PHE A 5 -17.87 12.79 -2.11
C PHE A 5 -17.69 13.11 -3.59
N GLU A 6 -16.55 12.71 -4.12
CA GLU A 6 -16.25 12.70 -5.54
C GLU A 6 -17.30 11.87 -6.30
N GLN A 7 -17.71 12.31 -7.48
CA GLN A 7 -18.71 11.67 -8.36
C GLN A 7 -20.12 11.44 -7.76
N PHE A 8 -20.41 11.88 -6.55
CA PHE A 8 -21.76 11.87 -6.00
C PHE A 8 -22.64 13.00 -6.58
N ALA A 9 -23.91 12.72 -6.82
CA ALA A 9 -24.84 13.65 -7.47
C ALA A 9 -25.51 14.60 -6.45
N TYR A 10 -25.02 15.83 -6.35
CA TYR A 10 -25.52 16.88 -5.47
C TYR A 10 -26.52 17.83 -6.16
N LYS A 11 -27.42 18.45 -5.38
CA LYS A 11 -28.27 19.54 -5.87
C LYS A 11 -27.43 20.80 -6.06
N PRO A 12 -27.56 21.53 -7.18
CA PRO A 12 -26.79 22.77 -7.43
C PRO A 12 -26.95 23.79 -6.30
N GLY A 13 -28.18 24.03 -5.83
CA GLY A 13 -28.44 25.01 -4.77
C GLY A 13 -27.84 24.66 -3.40
N PHE A 14 -27.49 23.39 -3.16
CA PHE A 14 -26.72 23.01 -1.97
C PHE A 14 -25.23 23.34 -2.16
N LEU A 15 -24.64 22.94 -3.29
CA LEU A 15 -23.27 23.30 -3.62
C LEU A 15 -23.07 24.83 -3.59
N GLU A 16 -24.10 25.62 -3.95
CA GLU A 16 -24.01 27.11 -4.06
C GLU A 16 -23.85 27.78 -2.71
N LYS A 17 -24.23 27.07 -1.66
CA LYS A 17 -24.06 27.49 -0.28
C LYS A 17 -22.71 27.05 0.29
N VAL A 18 -22.15 25.97 -0.24
CA VAL A 18 -21.00 25.25 0.34
C VAL A 18 -19.68 25.63 -0.34
N LEU A 19 -19.66 25.72 -1.67
CA LEU A 19 -18.46 25.94 -2.48
C LEU A 19 -18.22 27.45 -2.77
N PRO A 20 -16.96 27.87 -2.98
CA PRO A 20 -16.61 29.26 -3.26
C PRO A 20 -17.10 29.69 -4.66
N GLN A 21 -17.60 30.93 -4.76
CA GLN A 21 -18.09 31.54 -6.00
C GLN A 21 -17.30 32.82 -6.29
N LYS A 22 -17.02 33.10 -7.57
CA LYS A 22 -16.30 34.31 -7.99
C LYS A 22 -17.09 35.58 -7.66
N GLU A 23 -18.39 35.54 -7.93
CA GLU A 23 -19.40 36.55 -7.59
C GLU A 23 -20.72 35.85 -7.20
N LYS A 24 -21.60 36.55 -6.47
CA LYS A 24 -22.87 35.99 -5.98
C LYS A 24 -23.77 35.55 -7.15
N GLY A 25 -23.99 34.25 -7.29
CA GLY A 25 -24.80 33.69 -8.39
C GLY A 25 -24.03 33.50 -9.71
N SER A 26 -22.70 33.54 -9.68
CA SER A 26 -21.82 33.30 -10.83
C SER A 26 -21.14 31.92 -10.77
N ASN A 27 -20.20 31.67 -11.67
CA ASN A 27 -19.41 30.43 -11.72
C ASN A 27 -18.59 30.22 -10.42
N TRP A 28 -18.33 28.95 -10.12
CA TRP A 28 -17.46 28.54 -9.01
C TRP A 28 -16.06 29.14 -9.15
N ASP A 29 -15.49 29.58 -8.04
CA ASP A 29 -14.07 29.95 -7.95
C ASP A 29 -13.22 28.70 -7.71
N LEU A 30 -13.31 27.75 -8.65
CA LEU A 30 -12.67 26.43 -8.60
C LEU A 30 -12.09 26.08 -9.97
N PRO A 31 -11.18 25.09 -10.04
CA PRO A 31 -10.65 24.59 -11.30
C PRO A 31 -11.76 24.23 -12.30
N LYS A 32 -11.51 24.53 -13.58
CA LYS A 32 -12.48 24.27 -14.63
C LYS A 32 -12.75 22.76 -14.72
N GLY A 33 -14.02 22.38 -14.72
CA GLY A 33 -14.42 20.96 -14.79
C GLY A 33 -14.59 20.29 -13.43
N PHE A 34 -14.17 20.93 -12.32
CA PHE A 34 -14.33 20.36 -10.98
C PHE A 34 -15.79 20.16 -10.58
N VAL A 35 -16.70 21.04 -11.03
CA VAL A 35 -18.15 20.84 -10.88
C VAL A 35 -18.76 20.56 -12.25
N GLN A 36 -19.25 19.34 -12.44
CA GLN A 36 -19.86 18.90 -13.69
C GLN A 36 -21.38 18.86 -13.54
N ARG A 37 -22.12 19.54 -14.42
CA ARG A 37 -23.59 19.50 -14.45
C ARG A 37 -24.06 18.28 -15.24
N GLU A 38 -24.92 17.46 -14.64
CA GLU A 38 -25.57 16.33 -15.30
C GLU A 38 -26.89 16.73 -15.97
N SER A 39 -27.34 15.92 -16.93
CA SER A 39 -28.58 16.11 -17.69
C SER A 39 -29.86 16.10 -16.83
N LYS A 40 -29.82 15.54 -15.61
CA LYS A 40 -30.95 15.54 -14.66
C LYS A 40 -30.99 16.77 -13.75
N GLY A 41 -30.14 17.78 -13.97
CA GLY A 41 -30.09 18.99 -13.16
C GLY A 41 -29.34 18.84 -11.81
N LEU A 42 -28.65 17.72 -11.60
CA LEU A 42 -27.72 17.50 -10.50
C LEU A 42 -26.28 17.88 -10.92
N CYS A 43 -25.39 18.03 -9.95
CA CYS A 43 -23.98 18.32 -10.15
C CYS A 43 -23.11 17.23 -9.50
N LYS A 44 -22.04 16.82 -10.17
CA LYS A 44 -20.99 15.96 -9.62
C LYS A 44 -19.71 16.73 -9.39
N LEU A 45 -18.94 16.30 -8.39
CA LEU A 45 -17.60 16.82 -8.12
C LEU A 45 -16.56 15.90 -8.75
N ASP A 46 -15.72 16.45 -9.61
CA ASP A 46 -14.66 15.75 -10.32
C ASP A 46 -13.30 16.12 -9.73
N GLY A 47 -13.06 15.61 -8.53
CA GLY A 47 -11.80 15.75 -7.84
C GLY A 47 -11.91 15.49 -6.34
N VAL A 48 -10.74 15.29 -5.71
CA VAL A 48 -10.59 14.91 -4.31
C VAL A 48 -9.67 15.87 -3.60
N GLY A 49 -9.94 16.16 -2.33
CA GLY A 49 -9.07 16.95 -1.47
C GLY A 49 -9.82 17.88 -0.53
N TYR A 50 -9.29 19.09 -0.33
CA TYR A 50 -9.95 20.09 0.52
C TYR A 50 -9.97 21.47 -0.13
N LEU A 51 -10.95 22.27 0.28
CA LEU A 51 -11.05 23.68 -0.02
C LEU A 51 -11.58 24.44 1.19
N TYR A 52 -11.18 25.70 1.30
CA TYR A 52 -11.69 26.65 2.27
C TYR A 52 -12.65 27.62 1.57
N ASN A 53 -13.79 27.90 2.19
CA ASN A 53 -14.76 28.88 1.73
C ASN A 53 -15.07 29.88 2.84
N ALA A 54 -14.51 31.09 2.74
CA ALA A 54 -14.75 32.17 3.69
C ALA A 54 -16.21 32.65 3.72
N ASN A 55 -16.91 32.48 2.60
CA ASN A 55 -18.27 32.96 2.36
C ASN A 55 -19.29 31.82 2.37
N CYS A 56 -19.00 30.73 3.09
CA CYS A 56 -19.93 29.62 3.23
C CYS A 56 -21.26 30.11 3.82
N LYS A 57 -22.37 29.81 3.13
CA LYS A 57 -23.75 30.13 3.53
C LYS A 57 -24.53 28.89 3.95
N TYR A 58 -23.85 27.76 4.05
CA TYR A 58 -24.46 26.54 4.54
C TYR A 58 -24.74 26.70 6.02
N VAL A 59 -25.96 26.36 6.40
CA VAL A 59 -26.46 26.39 7.78
C VAL A 59 -27.14 25.05 8.00
N GLU A 60 -26.79 24.38 9.10
CA GLU A 60 -27.47 23.14 9.46
C GLU A 60 -28.90 23.38 9.89
N GLU A 61 -29.72 22.36 9.70
CA GLU A 61 -31.11 22.37 10.12
C GLU A 61 -31.19 22.61 11.65
N GLY A 62 -31.85 23.70 12.04
CA GLY A 62 -31.94 24.13 13.44
C GLY A 62 -30.87 25.13 13.91
N GLN A 63 -29.93 25.56 13.06
CA GLN A 63 -28.95 26.62 13.36
C GLN A 63 -29.30 27.95 12.68
N LYS A 64 -28.83 29.08 13.22
CA LYS A 64 -29.00 30.40 12.59
C LYS A 64 -27.84 30.71 11.65
N GLU A 65 -28.07 31.50 10.60
CA GLU A 65 -27.06 31.84 9.58
C GLU A 65 -25.83 32.56 10.14
N LYS A 66 -25.98 33.33 11.23
CA LYS A 66 -24.86 33.96 11.95
C LYS A 66 -23.94 32.97 12.66
N ASP A 67 -24.36 31.72 12.84
CA ASP A 67 -23.61 30.68 13.55
C ASP A 67 -22.86 29.74 12.59
N SER A 68 -22.88 30.01 11.27
CA SER A 68 -22.13 29.21 10.29
C SER A 68 -20.62 29.32 10.55
N THR A 69 -20.07 28.26 11.13
CA THR A 69 -18.64 28.11 11.46
C THR A 69 -17.91 27.19 10.47
N ASP A 70 -18.65 26.56 9.56
CA ASP A 70 -18.17 25.52 8.69
C ASP A 70 -17.58 26.08 7.40
N ARG A 71 -16.26 26.26 7.42
CA ARG A 71 -15.53 26.92 6.32
C ARG A 71 -14.65 26.00 5.50
N ILE A 72 -14.43 24.76 5.97
CA ILE A 72 -13.66 23.78 5.22
C ILE A 72 -14.61 22.75 4.63
N VAL A 73 -14.43 22.51 3.33
CA VAL A 73 -15.11 21.47 2.57
C VAL A 73 -14.06 20.43 2.18
N PHE A 74 -14.29 19.20 2.59
CA PHE A 74 -13.54 18.04 2.13
C PHE A 74 -14.33 17.32 1.06
N VAL A 75 -13.67 16.99 -0.04
CA VAL A 75 -14.21 16.11 -1.06
C VAL A 75 -13.46 14.79 -0.94
N LEU A 76 -14.16 13.79 -0.43
CA LEU A 76 -13.64 12.46 -0.17
C LEU A 76 -13.67 11.59 -1.44
N PRO A 77 -12.70 10.69 -1.60
CA PRO A 77 -12.66 9.65 -2.63
C PRO A 77 -13.99 8.94 -2.88
N LYS A 78 -14.35 8.73 -4.15
CA LYS A 78 -15.56 7.97 -4.53
C LYS A 78 -15.53 6.50 -4.09
N VAL A 79 -14.34 5.94 -3.81
CA VAL A 79 -14.19 4.57 -3.27
C VAL A 79 -14.88 4.36 -1.91
N PHE A 80 -15.20 5.46 -1.20
CA PHE A 80 -15.98 5.40 0.04
C PHE A 80 -17.49 5.27 -0.18
N LEU A 81 -17.94 5.43 -1.42
CA LEU A 81 -19.31 5.17 -1.83
C LEU A 81 -19.49 3.66 -2.05
N ASP A 82 -20.66 3.15 -1.73
CA ASP A 82 -21.06 1.79 -2.10
C ASP A 82 -21.29 1.64 -3.62
N GLU A 83 -21.50 0.41 -4.08
CA GLU A 83 -21.76 0.11 -5.50
C GLU A 83 -23.00 0.85 -6.03
N SER A 84 -23.97 1.15 -5.16
CA SER A 84 -25.18 1.92 -5.51
C SER A 84 -24.92 3.43 -5.66
N GLY A 85 -23.80 3.92 -5.12
CA GLY A 85 -23.46 5.33 -5.04
C GLY A 85 -24.38 6.14 -4.11
N THR A 86 -25.13 5.48 -3.22
CA THR A 86 -26.12 6.13 -2.34
C THR A 86 -25.75 6.11 -0.86
N THR A 87 -24.83 5.23 -0.47
CA THR A 87 -24.36 5.13 0.92
C THR A 87 -22.84 5.26 1.00
N ALA A 88 -22.35 5.76 2.14
CA ALA A 88 -20.94 5.73 2.51
C ALA A 88 -20.81 5.30 3.97
N PHE A 89 -19.88 4.39 4.27
CA PHE A 89 -19.65 3.87 5.62
C PHE A 89 -20.93 3.35 6.30
N GLY A 90 -21.83 2.73 5.53
CA GLY A 90 -23.11 2.23 6.00
C GLY A 90 -24.18 3.29 6.27
N GLN A 91 -23.94 4.56 5.91
CA GLN A 91 -24.90 5.65 6.08
C GLN A 91 -25.32 6.25 4.74
N LYS A 92 -26.62 6.56 4.63
CA LYS A 92 -27.20 7.15 3.42
C LYS A 92 -26.72 8.59 3.24
N ILE A 93 -26.35 8.93 2.01
CA ILE A 93 -25.92 10.28 1.63
C ILE A 93 -27.12 11.02 1.03
N SER A 94 -27.25 12.32 1.31
CA SER A 94 -28.25 13.18 0.67
C SER A 94 -27.61 14.16 -0.30
N ALA A 95 -28.35 14.49 -1.37
CA ALA A 95 -27.91 15.44 -2.40
C ALA A 95 -27.88 16.91 -1.92
N ASP A 96 -28.47 17.20 -0.77
CA ASP A 96 -28.69 18.56 -0.26
C ASP A 96 -28.24 18.81 1.19
N VAL A 97 -27.53 17.85 1.79
CA VAL A 97 -27.09 17.92 3.19
C VAL A 97 -25.62 17.50 3.29
N ASN A 98 -24.89 18.14 4.20
CA ASN A 98 -23.53 17.75 4.59
C ASN A 98 -23.50 16.31 5.13
N PHE A 99 -22.56 15.48 4.67
CA PHE A 99 -22.42 14.13 5.20
C PHE A 99 -21.94 14.15 6.65
N LYS A 100 -22.64 13.41 7.51
CA LYS A 100 -22.30 13.22 8.92
C LYS A 100 -22.69 11.82 9.36
N PHE A 101 -21.94 11.30 10.32
CA PHE A 101 -22.41 10.15 11.06
C PHE A 101 -23.59 10.54 11.97
N ASP A 102 -24.59 9.67 12.03
CA ASP A 102 -25.70 9.79 12.97
C ASP A 102 -25.20 10.08 14.40
N LYS A 103 -25.77 11.13 15.03
CA LYS A 103 -25.42 11.58 16.37
C LYS A 103 -25.67 10.52 17.44
N GLU A 104 -26.59 9.58 17.17
CA GLU A 104 -26.92 8.48 18.08
C GLU A 104 -25.91 7.32 17.99
N SER A 105 -25.10 7.27 16.93
CA SER A 105 -24.07 6.24 16.78
C SER A 105 -22.90 6.50 17.73
N LYS A 106 -23.02 5.97 18.95
CA LYS A 106 -21.93 5.98 19.96
C LYS A 106 -20.69 5.19 19.51
N GLU A 107 -20.80 4.42 18.44
CA GLU A 107 -19.77 3.49 17.97
C GLU A 107 -18.77 4.16 17.02
N VAL A 108 -19.15 5.26 16.37
CA VAL A 108 -18.28 5.98 15.45
C VAL A 108 -17.48 7.06 16.19
N PRO A 109 -16.15 7.06 16.12
CA PRO A 109 -15.34 8.14 16.68
C PRO A 109 -15.69 9.46 16.01
N LYS A 110 -16.04 10.47 16.82
CA LYS A 110 -16.32 11.84 16.34
C LYS A 110 -15.20 12.45 15.48
N GLU A 111 -13.98 11.94 15.64
CA GLU A 111 -12.76 12.41 14.97
C GLU A 111 -12.42 11.64 13.68
N PHE A 112 -13.17 10.57 13.34
CA PHE A 112 -12.81 9.70 12.22
C PHE A 112 -12.77 10.45 10.88
N LEU A 113 -13.83 11.18 10.52
CA LEU A 113 -13.87 11.92 9.25
C LEU A 113 -12.76 12.96 9.17
N SER A 114 -12.47 13.67 10.28
CA SER A 114 -11.38 14.65 10.31
C SER A 114 -10.01 14.00 10.09
N ASN A 115 -9.76 12.83 10.71
CA ASN A 115 -8.52 12.09 10.52
C ASN A 115 -8.42 11.52 9.10
N LEU A 116 -9.52 10.98 8.58
CA LEU A 116 -9.61 10.47 7.20
C LEU A 116 -9.28 11.56 6.20
N SER A 117 -9.90 12.72 6.33
CA SER A 117 -9.65 13.88 5.49
C SER A 117 -8.19 14.32 5.54
N LEU A 118 -7.56 14.31 6.72
CA LEU A 118 -6.13 14.59 6.85
C LEU A 118 -5.28 13.55 6.10
N TRP A 119 -5.62 12.26 6.14
CA TRP A 119 -4.89 11.25 5.38
C TRP A 119 -5.07 11.42 3.88
N VAL A 120 -6.30 11.68 3.40
CA VAL A 120 -6.57 11.94 1.97
C VAL A 120 -5.74 13.13 1.49
N CYS A 121 -5.73 14.23 2.21
CA CYS A 121 -4.95 15.39 1.80
C CYS A 121 -3.44 15.15 1.92
N SER A 122 -3.00 14.42 2.94
CA SER A 122 -1.59 14.06 3.12
C SER A 122 -1.09 13.14 2.01
N SER A 123 -1.94 12.27 1.44
CA SER A 123 -1.54 11.43 0.30
C SER A 123 -1.37 12.28 -0.96
N ILE A 124 -2.26 13.23 -1.23
CA ILE A 124 -2.13 14.19 -2.35
C ILE A 124 -0.83 15.00 -2.20
N ALA A 125 -0.59 15.56 -1.02
CA ALA A 125 0.62 16.35 -0.75
C ALA A 125 1.90 15.51 -0.92
N LYS A 126 1.90 14.26 -0.43
CA LYS A 126 3.03 13.35 -0.58
C LYS A 126 3.26 12.93 -2.04
N TYR A 127 2.19 12.66 -2.79
CA TYR A 127 2.28 12.34 -4.21
C TYR A 127 2.88 13.51 -5.01
N ARG A 128 2.45 14.75 -4.75
CA ARG A 128 3.02 15.96 -5.36
C ARG A 128 4.53 16.08 -5.16
N LEU A 129 5.00 15.83 -3.93
CA LEU A 129 6.42 15.94 -3.59
C LEU A 129 7.27 14.91 -4.35
N SER A 130 6.74 13.71 -4.56
CA SER A 130 7.39 12.66 -5.33
C SER A 130 7.29 12.87 -6.84
N ASN A 131 6.24 13.53 -7.32
CA ASN A 131 5.94 13.74 -8.74
C ASN A 131 5.77 15.23 -9.08
N PRO A 132 6.84 16.04 -9.00
CA PRO A 132 6.74 17.50 -9.15
C PRO A 132 6.39 17.97 -10.57
N ALA A 133 6.51 17.10 -11.58
CA ALA A 133 6.19 17.41 -12.98
C ALA A 133 4.71 17.11 -13.33
N ASP A 134 3.96 16.46 -12.43
CA ASP A 134 2.55 16.17 -12.65
C ASP A 134 1.68 17.39 -12.31
N ASN A 135 1.15 18.05 -13.34
CA ASN A 135 0.30 19.22 -13.23
C ASN A 135 -1.18 18.88 -12.91
N SER A 136 -1.52 17.62 -12.63
CA SER A 136 -2.91 17.20 -12.31
C SER A 136 -3.39 17.56 -10.90
N ILE A 137 -2.50 18.17 -10.10
CA ILE A 137 -2.81 18.66 -8.76
C ILE A 137 -2.98 20.17 -8.86
N ASP A 138 -4.23 20.60 -8.83
CA ASP A 138 -4.58 22.01 -8.88
C ASP A 138 -4.37 22.63 -7.50
N VAL A 139 -3.44 23.57 -7.44
CA VAL A 139 -3.23 24.49 -6.32
C VAL A 139 -3.21 25.88 -6.96
N PRO A 140 -3.81 26.93 -6.35
CA PRO A 140 -3.61 28.30 -6.83
C PRO A 140 -2.10 28.55 -6.98
N GLU A 141 -1.67 29.22 -8.06
CA GLU A 141 -0.24 29.53 -8.30
C GLU A 141 0.41 30.09 -7.03
N ALA A 142 1.20 29.24 -6.36
CA ALA A 142 2.05 29.61 -5.25
C ALA A 142 3.37 28.83 -5.36
N PRO A 143 4.51 29.52 -5.18
CA PRO A 143 5.82 29.05 -5.60
C PRO A 143 6.32 27.79 -4.86
N ASP A 144 7.10 27.01 -5.62
CA ASP A 144 7.71 25.68 -5.42
C ASP A 144 8.12 25.27 -3.98
N VAL A 145 7.45 24.24 -3.41
CA VAL A 145 7.63 23.74 -2.02
C VAL A 145 8.57 22.54 -1.96
N ARG A 146 9.88 22.78 -1.84
CA ARG A 146 10.84 21.74 -1.44
C ARG A 146 11.85 22.29 -0.45
N HIS A 147 11.90 21.65 0.72
CA HIS A 147 12.82 21.86 1.85
C HIS A 147 12.56 23.15 2.66
N PHE A 148 12.35 22.99 3.97
CA PHE A 148 12.33 24.10 4.94
C PHE A 148 13.74 24.66 5.21
N ASP A 149 14.54 24.75 4.14
CA ASP A 149 15.80 25.49 4.05
C ASP A 149 15.69 26.41 2.83
N SER A 150 15.67 27.72 3.08
CA SER A 150 15.70 28.84 2.12
C SER A 150 14.46 29.10 1.22
N ASP A 151 13.69 30.09 1.67
CA ASP A 151 13.27 31.33 0.97
C ASP A 151 12.21 31.43 -0.13
N LYS A 152 11.59 30.41 -0.74
CA LYS A 152 10.56 30.70 -1.78
C LYS A 152 9.30 29.82 -1.87
N ALA A 153 8.88 29.16 -0.78
CA ALA A 153 7.64 28.38 -0.80
C ALA A 153 6.76 28.60 0.43
N THR A 154 5.45 28.73 0.21
CA THR A 154 4.48 28.95 1.29
C THR A 154 3.83 27.62 1.68
N PRO A 155 3.89 27.21 2.96
CA PRO A 155 3.42 25.90 3.41
C PRO A 155 1.87 25.85 3.45
N SER A 156 1.27 24.70 3.11
CA SER A 156 -0.19 24.51 3.23
C SER A 156 -0.60 24.40 4.71
N LEU A 157 -1.87 24.67 5.04
CA LEU A 157 -2.37 24.48 6.41
C LEU A 157 -2.11 23.05 6.91
N ILE A 158 -2.29 22.06 6.04
CA ILE A 158 -2.15 20.64 6.39
C ILE A 158 -0.69 20.28 6.65
N ASP A 159 0.26 20.81 5.88
CA ASP A 159 1.68 20.61 6.13
C ASP A 159 2.10 21.18 7.48
N VAL A 160 1.64 22.40 7.77
CA VAL A 160 1.88 23.06 9.06
C VAL A 160 1.28 22.25 10.21
N MET A 161 0.03 21.81 10.07
CA MET A 161 -0.65 21.00 11.08
C MET A 161 0.07 19.67 11.35
N ASN A 162 0.46 18.97 10.29
CA ASN A 162 1.18 17.71 10.38
C ASN A 162 2.54 17.90 11.06
N ALA A 163 3.27 18.96 10.68
CA ALA A 163 4.53 19.31 11.32
C ALA A 163 4.35 19.63 12.81
N MET A 164 3.30 20.37 13.17
CA MET A 164 2.96 20.65 14.57
C MET A 164 2.65 19.37 15.36
N LYS A 165 1.70 18.54 14.90
CA LYS A 165 1.33 17.30 15.61
C LYS A 165 2.51 16.36 15.79
N LEU A 166 3.33 16.23 14.75
CA LEU A 166 4.53 15.40 14.78
C LEU A 166 5.54 15.91 15.81
N PHE A 167 5.86 17.20 15.78
CA PHE A 167 6.80 17.79 16.72
C PHE A 167 6.33 17.58 18.16
N TYR A 168 5.02 17.71 18.42
CA TYR A 168 4.45 17.46 19.72
C TYR A 168 4.67 16.01 20.17
N ALA A 169 4.31 15.04 19.32
CA ALA A 169 4.44 13.62 19.62
C ALA A 169 5.89 13.19 19.86
N GLU A 170 6.84 13.69 19.08
CA GLU A 170 8.28 13.38 19.21
C GLU A 170 8.92 14.04 20.45
N ASN A 171 8.35 15.13 20.97
CA ASN A 171 9.01 15.98 21.97
C ASN A 171 8.16 16.27 23.22
N GLN A 172 7.23 15.38 23.61
CA GLN A 172 6.43 15.55 24.84
C GLN A 172 7.29 15.81 26.08
N ASN A 173 8.37 15.04 26.23
CA ASN A 173 9.33 15.18 27.32
C ASN A 173 10.01 16.55 27.36
N LEU A 174 10.22 17.18 26.20
CA LEU A 174 10.81 18.52 26.10
C LEU A 174 9.91 19.56 26.79
N PHE A 175 8.59 19.51 26.55
CA PHE A 175 7.65 20.46 27.13
C PHE A 175 7.55 20.30 28.64
N VAL A 176 7.46 19.05 29.12
CA VAL A 176 7.41 18.74 30.56
C VAL A 176 8.71 19.17 31.24
N PHE A 177 9.87 18.87 30.64
CA PHE A 177 11.17 19.27 31.18
C PHE A 177 11.33 20.79 31.24
N THR A 178 10.92 21.49 30.17
CA THR A 178 10.98 22.96 30.11
C THR A 178 10.07 23.59 31.18
N ALA A 179 8.84 23.07 31.34
CA ALA A 179 7.90 23.48 32.37
C ALA A 179 8.40 23.16 33.80
N LYS A 180 9.04 22.00 34.01
CA LYS A 180 9.62 21.61 35.30
C LYS A 180 10.79 22.53 35.68
N ASN A 181 11.68 22.81 34.73
CA ASN A 181 12.81 23.72 34.96
C ASN A 181 12.36 25.13 35.31
N LYS A 182 11.27 25.61 34.68
CA LYS A 182 10.60 26.87 35.03
C LYS A 182 10.18 26.93 36.50
N HIS A 183 9.62 25.85 37.04
CA HIS A 183 9.16 25.82 38.43
C HIS A 183 10.29 25.55 39.45
N SER A 184 11.34 24.83 39.07
CA SER A 184 12.42 24.40 39.98
C SER A 184 13.32 25.51 40.55
N GLY A 185 13.22 26.75 40.04
CA GLY A 185 14.03 27.89 40.47
C GLY A 185 13.26 29.04 41.11
N ASN A 186 11.92 28.93 41.20
CA ASN A 186 11.08 29.94 41.82
C ASN A 186 11.07 29.74 43.35
N ASN A 187 11.04 30.81 44.13
CA ASN A 187 11.11 30.79 45.62
C ASN A 187 12.46 30.37 46.23
N ARG A 188 13.58 30.49 45.51
CA ARG A 188 14.91 30.37 46.14
C ARG A 188 15.21 31.68 46.88
N ILE A 189 15.59 31.59 48.16
CA ILE A 189 15.89 32.76 49.01
C ILE A 189 17.06 33.55 48.39
N ASP A 190 16.87 34.86 48.18
CA ASP A 190 17.96 35.76 47.83
C ASP A 190 18.64 36.24 49.12
N TRP A 191 19.63 35.49 49.59
CA TRP A 191 20.33 35.84 50.82
C TRP A 191 20.97 37.24 50.78
N ARG A 192 21.39 37.73 49.61
CA ARG A 192 21.97 39.07 49.51
C ARG A 192 20.93 40.16 49.75
N ARG A 193 19.75 40.04 49.14
CA ARG A 193 18.66 40.99 49.37
C ARG A 193 18.03 40.85 50.74
N THR A 194 17.84 39.62 51.21
CA THR A 194 17.31 39.32 52.55
C THR A 194 18.19 39.92 53.65
N VAL A 195 19.52 39.78 53.55
CA VAL A 195 20.44 40.39 54.52
C VAL A 195 20.46 41.92 54.44
N ALA A 196 20.25 42.48 53.24
CA ALA A 196 20.31 43.93 53.02
C ALA A 196 19.03 44.67 53.42
N HIS A 197 17.86 44.06 53.22
CA HIS A 197 16.55 44.73 53.36
C HIS A 197 15.81 44.35 54.64
N THR A 198 16.13 43.19 55.22
CA THR A 198 15.39 42.67 56.35
C THR A 198 16.25 42.73 57.62
N GLN A 199 15.69 43.18 58.74
CA GLN A 199 16.41 43.13 60.02
C GLN A 199 16.32 41.72 60.64
N PRO A 200 17.46 41.11 61.01
CA PRO A 200 17.44 39.82 61.69
C PRO A 200 17.04 39.98 63.17
N PHE A 201 16.32 38.98 63.67
CA PHE A 201 16.15 38.76 65.11
C PHE A 201 17.37 38.00 65.64
N MET A 202 18.02 38.53 66.68
CA MET A 202 19.20 37.89 67.27
C MET A 202 18.79 36.90 68.36
N GLN A 203 19.15 35.62 68.19
CA GLN A 203 19.03 34.60 69.23
C GLN A 203 20.44 34.14 69.64
N GLY A 204 20.97 34.74 70.71
CA GLY A 204 22.39 34.59 71.05
C GLY A 204 23.29 35.24 70.00
N ASP A 205 24.32 34.52 69.55
CA ASP A 205 25.26 34.98 68.51
C ASP A 205 24.80 34.68 67.07
N ALA A 206 23.59 34.13 66.88
CA ALA A 206 23.06 33.76 65.57
C ALA A 206 21.96 34.72 65.09
N PRO A 207 22.11 35.35 63.90
CA PRO A 207 21.05 36.15 63.28
C PRO A 207 19.99 35.26 62.61
N ILE A 208 18.72 35.46 62.95
CA ILE A 208 17.56 34.76 62.39
C ILE A 208 16.71 35.73 61.58
N TYR A 209 16.55 35.47 60.29
CA TYR A 209 15.71 36.29 59.39
C TYR A 209 14.30 35.70 59.30
N MET A 210 13.29 36.43 59.79
CA MET A 210 11.89 35.99 59.78
C MET A 210 11.18 36.30 58.46
N GLU A 211 11.58 37.37 57.77
CA GLU A 211 11.04 37.76 56.47
C GLU A 211 12.08 37.53 55.38
N LEU A 212 11.87 36.50 54.56
CA LEU A 212 12.80 36.09 53.51
C LEU A 212 12.43 36.74 52.19
N GLU A 213 13.36 37.46 51.57
CA GLU A 213 13.18 37.94 50.19
C GLU A 213 13.58 36.84 49.20
N ASN A 214 12.60 36.35 48.46
CA ASN A 214 12.83 35.34 47.42
C ASN A 214 13.29 35.98 46.10
N LYS A 215 14.20 35.30 45.39
CA LYS A 215 14.47 35.59 43.98
C LYS A 215 13.19 35.35 43.19
N LYS A 216 12.48 36.44 42.86
CA LYS A 216 11.52 36.43 41.75
C LYS A 216 12.36 36.43 40.48
N LYS A 217 12.52 35.26 39.86
CA LYS A 217 13.09 35.19 38.51
C LYS A 217 12.12 35.99 37.63
N VAL A 218 12.54 37.17 37.18
CA VAL A 218 11.75 37.97 36.23
C VAL A 218 11.55 37.07 35.02
N PHE A 219 10.30 36.65 34.83
CA PHE A 219 9.83 36.05 33.59
C PHE A 219 10.14 37.02 32.46
N ASP A 220 10.79 36.55 31.39
CA ASP A 220 10.43 37.07 30.06
C ASP A 220 11.10 36.30 28.92
N LEU A 221 10.31 36.00 27.88
CA LEU A 221 10.71 35.65 26.50
C LEU A 221 11.19 34.23 26.15
N ASP A 222 11.68 33.39 27.07
CA ASP A 222 12.14 32.02 26.72
C ASP A 222 10.99 31.03 26.45
N ASP A 223 9.81 31.24 27.07
CA ASP A 223 8.59 30.45 26.85
C ASP A 223 7.73 30.97 25.69
N ARG A 224 8.09 32.12 25.09
CA ARG A 224 7.23 32.80 24.11
C ARG A 224 7.01 31.94 22.87
N LEU A 225 8.04 31.24 22.41
CA LEU A 225 7.91 30.33 21.27
C LEU A 225 6.93 29.17 21.56
N LEU A 226 6.99 28.60 22.76
CA LEU A 226 6.08 27.52 23.18
C LEU A 226 4.64 28.02 23.29
N VAL A 227 4.43 29.21 23.85
CA VAL A 227 3.11 29.84 23.89
C VAL A 227 2.58 30.10 22.47
N LEU A 228 3.40 30.63 21.56
CA LEU A 228 2.99 30.86 20.17
C LEU A 228 2.65 29.54 19.45
N TYR A 229 3.42 28.48 19.69
CA TYR A 229 3.16 27.15 19.15
C TYR A 229 1.84 26.55 19.64
N PHE A 230 1.59 26.53 20.95
CA PHE A 230 0.31 26.05 21.49
C PHE A 230 -0.86 26.98 21.14
N SER A 231 -0.62 28.28 20.97
CA SER A 231 -1.63 29.22 20.48
C SER A 231 -1.97 28.99 19.01
N ALA A 232 -0.99 28.64 18.18
CA ALA A 232 -1.24 28.26 16.78
C ALA A 232 -2.05 26.97 16.68
N MET A 233 -1.70 25.96 17.49
CA MET A 233 -2.48 24.72 17.60
C MET A 233 -3.91 24.98 18.07
N HIS A 234 -4.10 25.84 19.08
CA HIS A 234 -5.42 26.22 19.54
C HIS A 234 -6.20 27.04 18.49
N TYR A 235 -5.54 27.95 17.78
CA TYR A 235 -6.14 28.69 16.67
C TYR A 235 -6.64 27.75 15.58
N ILE A 236 -5.85 26.73 15.23
CA ILE A 236 -6.24 25.73 14.24
C ILE A 236 -7.46 24.94 14.71
N GLU A 237 -7.46 24.49 15.96
CA GLU A 237 -8.58 23.73 16.53
C GLU A 237 -9.88 24.53 16.53
N GLU A 238 -9.82 25.80 16.97
CA GLU A 238 -11.00 26.66 17.06
C GLU A 238 -11.46 27.18 15.69
N THR A 239 -10.54 27.45 14.76
CA THR A 239 -10.88 28.05 13.45
C THR A 239 -11.28 26.99 12.42
N PHE A 240 -10.69 25.80 12.50
CA PHE A 240 -10.82 24.76 11.49
C PHE A 240 -11.44 23.47 12.02
N GLY A 241 -11.65 23.35 13.33
CA GLY A 241 -12.28 22.18 13.95
C GLY A 241 -11.38 20.95 14.04
N PHE A 242 -10.10 21.06 13.70
CA PHE A 242 -9.15 19.95 13.84
C PHE A 242 -8.68 19.83 15.28
N LYS A 243 -8.86 18.67 15.91
CA LYS A 243 -8.29 18.44 17.23
C LYS A 243 -6.77 18.55 17.19
N MET A 244 -6.23 19.46 17.99
CA MET A 244 -4.80 19.67 18.13
C MET A 244 -4.35 19.33 19.56
N PRO A 245 -3.09 18.90 19.75
CA PRO A 245 -2.55 18.69 21.08
C PRO A 245 -2.62 19.93 21.96
N LYS A 246 -3.06 19.76 23.20
CA LYS A 246 -3.11 20.82 24.22
C LYS A 246 -1.98 20.61 25.23
N SER A 247 -1.53 21.70 25.80
CA SER A 247 -0.59 21.68 26.92
C SER A 247 -1.30 22.11 28.19
N GLU A 248 -1.07 21.37 29.27
CA GLU A 248 -1.49 21.77 30.62
C GLU A 248 -0.59 22.88 31.19
N PHE A 249 0.63 23.02 30.67
CA PHE A 249 1.65 23.94 31.18
C PHE A 249 1.69 25.30 30.48
N TYR A 250 1.14 25.36 29.25
CA TYR A 250 1.24 26.52 28.37
C TYR A 250 -0.15 26.95 27.92
N ALA A 251 -0.68 28.00 28.55
CA ALA A 251 -1.98 28.56 28.20
C ALA A 251 -1.91 29.27 26.82
N PRO A 252 -2.81 28.94 25.88
CA PRO A 252 -2.84 29.58 24.57
C PRO A 252 -3.39 31.01 24.66
N ILE A 253 -2.91 31.88 23.78
CA ILE A 253 -3.47 33.22 23.54
C ILE A 253 -4.89 33.06 23.00
N ARG A 254 -5.80 33.97 23.39
CA ARG A 254 -7.19 33.97 22.89
C ARG A 254 -7.20 34.06 21.36
N VAL A 255 -8.05 33.27 20.72
CA VAL A 255 -8.13 33.14 19.25
C VAL A 255 -8.23 34.49 18.53
N ASN A 256 -9.10 35.39 19.00
CA ASN A 256 -9.29 36.71 18.40
C ASN A 256 -8.06 37.62 18.50
N GLU A 257 -7.28 37.48 19.57
CA GLU A 257 -6.03 38.21 19.77
C GLU A 257 -4.92 37.59 18.92
N PHE A 258 -4.82 36.26 18.92
CA PHE A 258 -3.86 35.51 18.14
C PHE A 258 -4.05 35.68 16.62
N ARG A 259 -5.29 35.81 16.15
CA ARG A 259 -5.61 36.12 14.75
C ARG A 259 -4.90 37.37 14.25
N ARG A 260 -4.68 38.37 15.12
CA ARG A 260 -3.96 39.60 14.76
C ARG A 260 -2.47 39.39 14.54
N LEU A 261 -1.93 38.25 14.95
CA LEU A 261 -0.54 37.85 14.74
C LEU A 261 -0.34 37.06 13.44
N LEU A 262 -1.40 36.71 12.70
CA LEU A 262 -1.22 36.03 11.41
C LEU A 262 -0.44 36.91 10.43
N GLY A 263 0.45 36.29 9.65
CA GLY A 263 1.30 37.01 8.70
C GLY A 263 2.41 37.83 9.34
N HIS A 264 2.58 39.05 8.82
CA HIS A 264 3.75 39.88 9.10
C HIS A 264 3.96 40.14 10.60
N ARG A 265 2.88 40.36 11.37
CA ARG A 265 2.97 40.67 12.81
C ARG A 265 3.56 39.52 13.62
N GLY A 266 3.12 38.29 13.36
CA GLY A 266 3.67 37.08 13.98
C GLY A 266 5.11 36.83 13.56
N LEU A 267 5.48 37.12 12.31
CA LEU A 267 6.87 37.01 11.84
C LEU A 267 7.81 38.03 12.49
N VAL A 268 7.32 39.24 12.78
CA VAL A 268 8.07 40.24 13.57
C VAL A 268 8.27 39.74 15.00
N GLU A 269 7.21 39.24 15.64
CA GLU A 269 7.30 38.64 16.98
C GLU A 269 8.25 37.45 17.02
N LEU A 270 8.25 36.59 16.00
CA LEU A 270 9.18 35.46 15.91
C LEU A 270 10.63 35.94 15.78
N ARG A 271 10.91 36.89 14.89
CA ARG A 271 12.28 37.41 14.72
C ARG A 271 12.86 38.01 16.00
N ARG A 272 12.02 38.64 16.84
CA ARG A 272 12.42 39.16 18.16
C ARG A 272 12.91 38.09 19.11
N ILE A 273 12.45 36.85 18.98
CA ILE A 273 12.82 35.74 19.88
C ILE A 273 13.87 34.79 19.26
N LYS A 274 14.19 34.91 17.96
CA LYS A 274 15.08 33.99 17.22
C LYS A 274 16.44 33.76 17.88
N HIS A 275 17.09 34.81 18.38
CA HIS A 275 18.48 34.77 18.88
C HIS A 275 18.65 34.03 20.22
N LYS A 276 17.56 33.52 20.82
CA LYS A 276 17.58 32.89 22.14
C LYS A 276 17.61 31.36 22.10
N TYR A 277 17.44 30.76 20.91
CA TYR A 277 17.30 29.31 20.77
C TYR A 277 18.55 28.71 20.09
N PHE A 278 19.40 28.05 20.89
CA PHE A 278 20.64 27.40 20.40
C PHE A 278 20.53 25.88 20.25
N ALA A 279 19.48 25.26 20.80
CA ALA A 279 19.26 23.83 20.67
C ALA A 279 18.43 23.50 19.42
N ASP A 280 18.87 22.51 18.64
CA ASP A 280 18.26 22.08 17.37
C ASP A 280 16.73 21.88 17.44
N LYS A 281 16.24 21.37 18.58
CA LYS A 281 14.81 21.15 18.80
C LYS A 281 13.99 22.45 18.81
N PHE A 282 14.51 23.51 19.44
CA PHE A 282 13.82 24.80 19.48
C PHE A 282 13.93 25.55 18.15
N LEU A 283 15.02 25.35 17.40
CA LEU A 283 15.15 25.86 16.03
C LEU A 283 14.10 25.22 15.09
N ARG A 284 13.92 23.89 15.20
CA ARG A 284 12.87 23.18 14.47
C ARG A 284 11.47 23.68 14.85
N LEU A 285 11.20 23.90 16.13
CA LEU A 285 9.95 24.50 16.60
C LEU A 285 9.73 25.90 16.03
N TYR A 286 10.77 26.74 16.04
CA TYR A 286 10.76 28.08 15.46
C TYR A 286 10.34 28.04 13.99
N ASN A 287 10.92 27.13 13.20
CA ASN A 287 10.59 27.00 11.78
C ASN A 287 9.13 26.56 11.56
N ILE A 288 8.58 25.69 12.43
CA ILE A 288 7.16 25.29 12.36
C ILE A 288 6.22 26.47 12.64
N VAL A 289 6.52 27.28 13.65
CA VAL A 289 5.71 28.47 13.97
C VAL A 289 5.87 29.56 12.91
N LYS A 290 7.06 29.71 12.32
CA LYS A 290 7.30 30.59 11.17
C LYS A 290 6.44 30.18 9.98
N ALA A 291 6.46 28.89 9.63
CA ALA A 291 5.64 28.30 8.57
C ALA A 291 4.15 28.60 8.77
N PHE A 292 3.65 28.46 10.01
CA PHE A 292 2.28 28.82 10.35
C PHE A 292 1.97 30.31 10.12
N PHE A 293 2.85 31.22 10.53
CA PHE A 293 2.62 32.65 10.31
C PHE A 293 2.73 33.05 8.83
N GLU A 294 3.62 32.42 8.06
CA GLU A 294 3.72 32.61 6.61
C GLU A 294 2.43 32.15 5.91
N TRP A 295 1.96 30.95 6.23
CA TRP A 295 0.66 30.46 5.78
C TRP A 295 -0.48 31.43 6.16
N GLY A 296 -0.55 31.83 7.43
CA GLY A 296 -1.58 32.74 7.93
C GLY A 296 -1.52 34.14 7.31
N GLY A 297 -0.34 34.58 6.85
CA GLY A 297 -0.15 35.87 6.16
C GLY A 297 -0.77 35.87 4.79
N ASN A 298 -0.53 34.83 4.00
CA ASN A 298 -1.17 34.66 2.69
C ASN A 298 -2.68 34.50 2.83
N PHE A 299 -3.12 33.79 3.87
CA PHE A 299 -4.52 33.65 4.21
C PHE A 299 -5.19 34.97 4.59
N SER A 300 -4.45 35.92 5.18
CA SER A 300 -5.00 37.21 5.65
C SER A 300 -4.82 38.38 4.68
N ALA A 301 -3.86 38.32 3.75
CA ALA A 301 -3.45 39.45 2.91
C ALA A 301 -4.15 39.50 1.54
N ASN A 302 -4.84 38.44 1.16
CA ASN A 302 -5.36 38.23 -0.19
C ASN A 302 -6.88 38.08 -0.13
N ASP A 303 -7.62 38.78 -1.00
CA ASP A 303 -9.04 38.51 -1.35
C ASP A 303 -9.24 37.11 -1.99
N TYR A 304 -8.27 36.20 -1.87
CA TYR A 304 -8.37 34.83 -2.34
C TYR A 304 -9.43 34.12 -1.49
N SER A 305 -10.59 33.94 -2.10
CA SER A 305 -11.77 33.38 -1.47
C SER A 305 -11.64 31.88 -1.14
N SER A 306 -10.58 31.20 -1.60
CA SER A 306 -10.37 29.77 -1.32
C SER A 306 -8.90 29.29 -1.37
N GLU A 307 -8.37 28.84 -0.22
CA GLU A 307 -7.25 27.90 -0.17
C GLU A 307 -7.79 26.53 -0.57
N TYR A 308 -7.18 25.86 -1.54
CA TYR A 308 -7.55 24.49 -1.89
C TYR A 308 -6.33 23.63 -2.27
N LEU A 309 -6.44 22.34 -1.95
CA LEU A 309 -5.57 21.26 -2.43
C LEU A 309 -6.50 20.23 -3.05
N LEU A 310 -6.62 20.25 -4.38
CA LEU A 310 -7.52 19.39 -5.13
C LEU A 310 -6.74 18.65 -6.21
N THR A 311 -7.16 17.43 -6.53
CA THR A 311 -6.69 16.70 -7.70
C THR A 311 -7.88 16.09 -8.43
N SER A 312 -7.92 16.25 -9.75
CA SER A 312 -8.87 15.58 -10.63
C SER A 312 -8.44 14.14 -10.98
N LYS A 313 -7.19 13.76 -10.67
CA LYS A 313 -6.61 12.45 -10.97
C LYS A 313 -6.20 11.71 -9.71
N TYR A 314 -7.16 11.51 -8.80
CA TYR A 314 -6.89 10.76 -7.57
C TYR A 314 -6.53 9.29 -7.86
N ASN A 315 -6.85 8.76 -9.05
CA ASN A 315 -6.37 7.46 -9.50
C ASN A 315 -4.82 7.40 -9.54
N ASN A 316 -4.15 8.44 -10.04
CA ASN A 316 -2.68 8.49 -10.07
C ASN A 316 -2.10 8.51 -8.64
N VAL A 317 -2.77 9.22 -7.72
CA VAL A 317 -2.40 9.20 -6.29
C VAL A 317 -2.52 7.78 -5.75
N PHE A 318 -3.60 7.07 -6.07
CA PHE A 318 -3.80 5.68 -5.65
C PHE A 318 -2.77 4.72 -6.25
N GLU A 319 -2.45 4.83 -7.52
CA GLU A 319 -1.38 4.08 -8.19
C GLU A 319 -0.06 4.27 -7.43
N ALA A 320 0.34 5.51 -7.14
CA ALA A 320 1.55 5.77 -6.36
C ALA A 320 1.49 5.26 -4.91
N MET A 321 0.29 5.21 -4.29
CA MET A 321 0.12 4.62 -2.96
C MET A 321 0.42 3.13 -2.99
N ILE A 322 -0.13 2.40 -3.96
CA ILE A 322 0.08 0.96 -4.12
C ILE A 322 1.52 0.65 -4.53
N ASP A 323 2.11 1.42 -5.45
CA ASP A 323 3.49 1.17 -5.91
C ASP A 323 4.48 1.28 -4.75
N LYS A 324 4.29 2.25 -3.84
CA LYS A 324 5.13 2.35 -2.65
C LYS A 324 4.96 1.18 -1.67
N LEU A 325 3.78 0.56 -1.65
CA LEU A 325 3.45 -0.54 -0.74
C LEU A 325 3.79 -1.91 -1.32
N VAL A 326 3.74 -2.10 -2.64
CA VAL A 326 3.89 -3.41 -3.30
C VAL A 326 5.07 -3.44 -4.26
N GLY A 327 5.36 -2.36 -4.98
CA GLY A 327 6.43 -2.27 -5.98
C GLY A 327 7.83 -2.16 -5.40
N ASP A 328 8.83 -2.36 -6.26
CA ASP A 328 10.24 -2.08 -5.98
C ASP A 328 10.63 -0.68 -6.48
N ASP A 329 11.55 -0.05 -5.74
CA ASP A 329 12.22 1.16 -6.21
C ASP A 329 13.27 0.74 -7.25
N LEU A 330 12.98 0.97 -8.54
CA LEU A 330 13.85 0.54 -9.64
C LEU A 330 15.11 1.43 -9.76
N PRO A 331 16.27 0.85 -10.12
CA PRO A 331 17.42 1.64 -10.55
C PRO A 331 17.08 2.51 -11.77
N LYS A 332 17.74 3.67 -11.90
CA LYS A 332 17.48 4.60 -13.01
C LYS A 332 17.61 3.95 -14.39
N GLN A 333 18.59 3.07 -14.58
CA GLN A 333 18.75 2.34 -15.84
C GLN A 333 17.59 1.41 -16.19
N MET A 334 16.71 1.07 -15.23
CA MET A 334 15.54 0.20 -15.40
C MET A 334 14.21 0.95 -15.42
N GLU A 335 14.20 2.28 -15.35
CA GLU A 335 12.97 3.07 -15.40
C GLU A 335 12.15 2.82 -16.68
N TYR A 336 12.81 2.46 -17.79
CA TYR A 336 12.16 2.09 -19.06
C TYR A 336 11.25 0.85 -18.96
N LEU A 337 11.40 0.01 -17.92
CA LEU A 337 10.51 -1.12 -17.68
C LEU A 337 9.13 -0.65 -17.19
N LYS A 338 9.09 0.45 -16.43
CA LYS A 338 7.86 1.13 -16.01
C LYS A 338 7.36 2.07 -17.10
N SER A 339 8.22 2.90 -17.67
CA SER A 339 7.89 3.82 -18.77
C SER A 339 8.28 3.23 -20.13
N GLN A 340 7.39 2.43 -20.71
CA GLN A 340 7.65 1.64 -21.91
C GLN A 340 7.68 2.52 -23.18
N LYS A 341 8.39 2.04 -24.23
CA LYS A 341 8.59 2.79 -25.49
C LYS A 341 7.31 3.11 -26.25
N ASP A 342 6.21 2.42 -25.97
CA ASP A 342 4.90 2.62 -26.57
C ASP A 342 4.03 3.64 -25.79
N ASN A 343 4.66 4.47 -24.94
CA ASN A 343 4.02 5.42 -24.02
C ASN A 343 3.06 4.76 -23.02
N LYS A 344 3.26 3.46 -22.75
CA LYS A 344 2.52 2.77 -21.70
C LYS A 344 3.30 2.76 -20.40
N GLU A 345 2.57 2.95 -19.31
CA GLU A 345 3.13 2.98 -17.96
C GLU A 345 2.64 1.78 -17.16
N VAL A 346 3.60 1.01 -16.63
CA VAL A 346 3.33 -0.10 -15.71
C VAL A 346 3.32 0.44 -14.29
N ASP A 347 2.18 0.31 -13.61
CA ASP A 347 2.01 0.88 -12.27
C ASP A 347 2.95 0.22 -11.26
N HIS A 348 2.93 -1.12 -11.17
CA HIS A 348 3.62 -1.89 -10.13
C HIS A 348 4.53 -2.93 -10.74
N LEU A 349 5.78 -2.92 -10.30
CA LEU A 349 6.78 -3.91 -10.72
C LEU A 349 7.65 -4.27 -9.52
N TYR A 350 7.79 -5.57 -9.23
CA TYR A 350 8.73 -6.05 -8.22
C TYR A 350 9.37 -7.38 -8.61
N LYS A 351 10.60 -7.62 -8.15
CA LYS A 351 11.30 -8.88 -8.35
C LYS A 351 10.90 -9.84 -7.24
N ASP A 352 10.56 -11.06 -7.62
CA ASP A 352 10.44 -12.18 -6.70
C ASP A 352 10.85 -13.48 -7.40
N ARG A 353 11.01 -14.54 -6.63
CA ARG A 353 11.36 -15.89 -7.08
C ARG A 353 10.39 -16.35 -8.17
N GLN A 354 10.88 -17.15 -9.11
CA GLN A 354 10.00 -17.77 -10.11
C GLN A 354 8.90 -18.61 -9.48
N LEU A 355 7.75 -18.69 -10.16
CA LEU A 355 6.68 -19.58 -9.74
C LEU A 355 7.03 -21.06 -9.92
N ILE A 356 8.05 -21.40 -10.71
CA ILE A 356 8.44 -22.79 -11.02
C ILE A 356 9.63 -23.27 -10.16
N PHE A 357 10.39 -22.39 -9.51
CA PHE A 357 11.47 -22.76 -8.58
C PHE A 357 11.68 -21.71 -7.50
N ALA A 358 11.76 -22.13 -6.24
CA ALA A 358 12.01 -21.27 -5.08
C ALA A 358 13.50 -20.95 -4.87
N ASP A 359 14.28 -20.95 -5.95
CA ASP A 359 15.69 -20.55 -5.87
C ASP A 359 15.78 -19.03 -5.78
N GLU A 360 16.43 -18.50 -4.74
CA GLU A 360 16.60 -17.04 -4.59
C GLU A 360 17.42 -16.44 -5.73
N ASP A 361 18.24 -17.25 -6.40
CA ASP A 361 19.07 -16.85 -7.53
C ASP A 361 18.29 -16.77 -8.85
N GLN A 362 17.02 -17.19 -8.89
CA GLN A 362 16.17 -17.19 -10.09
C GLN A 362 14.89 -16.40 -9.86
N LYS A 363 14.95 -15.12 -10.22
CA LYS A 363 13.87 -14.15 -10.08
C LYS A 363 13.22 -13.84 -11.42
N ILE A 364 12.01 -13.33 -11.35
CA ILE A 364 11.25 -12.72 -12.44
C ILE A 364 10.51 -11.49 -11.90
N TRP A 365 10.04 -10.65 -12.80
CA TRP A 365 9.15 -9.57 -12.46
C TRP A 365 7.72 -10.06 -12.28
N PHE A 366 7.13 -9.63 -11.18
CA PHE A 366 5.70 -9.67 -10.94
C PHE A 366 5.14 -8.31 -11.36
N ILE A 367 4.06 -8.33 -12.15
CA ILE A 367 3.59 -7.16 -12.89
C ILE A 367 2.17 -6.83 -12.44
N GLY A 368 1.98 -5.62 -11.95
CA GLY A 368 0.69 -5.17 -11.43
C GLY A 368 0.19 -3.88 -12.08
N ASP A 369 -1.12 -3.77 -12.20
CA ASP A 369 -1.84 -2.54 -12.54
C ASP A 369 -2.90 -2.31 -11.45
N SER A 370 -3.14 -1.05 -11.10
CA SER A 370 -4.08 -0.68 -10.05
C SER A 370 -5.30 0.02 -10.61
N LYS A 371 -6.44 -0.25 -9.98
CA LYS A 371 -7.70 0.44 -10.23
C LYS A 371 -8.17 1.07 -8.94
N TYR A 372 -8.45 2.36 -9.00
CA TYR A 372 -8.84 3.19 -7.87
C TYR A 372 -10.10 2.69 -7.13
N TYR A 373 -10.97 1.95 -7.80
CA TYR A 373 -12.20 1.42 -7.21
C TYR A 373 -12.60 0.11 -7.89
N LYS A 374 -13.49 -0.64 -7.23
CA LYS A 374 -14.13 -1.84 -7.78
C LYS A 374 -15.23 -1.40 -8.76
N ASP A 375 -15.03 -1.63 -10.05
CA ASP A 375 -16.10 -1.44 -11.05
C ASP A 375 -17.19 -2.50 -10.85
N GLY A 376 -18.46 -2.07 -10.86
CA GLY A 376 -19.62 -2.98 -10.78
C GLY A 376 -19.73 -3.95 -11.96
N ASN A 377 -19.02 -3.70 -13.07
CA ASN A 377 -19.01 -4.53 -14.27
C ASN A 377 -17.85 -5.55 -14.34
N GLY A 378 -17.04 -5.71 -13.29
CA GLY A 378 -15.87 -6.60 -13.31
C GLY A 378 -14.64 -5.96 -13.97
N VAL A 379 -13.57 -6.74 -14.22
CA VAL A 379 -12.40 -6.24 -14.99
C VAL A 379 -12.76 -6.32 -16.48
N GLU A 380 -12.83 -5.18 -17.16
CA GLU A 380 -13.14 -5.15 -18.60
C GLU A 380 -11.99 -5.67 -19.48
N GLY A 381 -12.34 -6.25 -20.64
CA GLY A 381 -11.39 -6.85 -21.58
C GLY A 381 -10.28 -5.90 -22.09
N ALA A 382 -10.55 -4.60 -22.19
CA ALA A 382 -9.53 -3.62 -22.58
C ALA A 382 -8.41 -3.49 -21.53
N SER A 383 -8.77 -3.54 -20.23
CA SER A 383 -7.80 -3.52 -19.14
C SER A 383 -6.96 -4.80 -19.12
N ILE A 384 -7.59 -5.95 -19.34
CA ILE A 384 -6.91 -7.25 -19.44
C ILE A 384 -5.88 -7.23 -20.59
N HIS A 385 -6.28 -6.76 -21.77
CA HIS A 385 -5.37 -6.64 -22.93
C HIS A 385 -4.19 -5.70 -22.66
N LYS A 386 -4.44 -4.56 -21.99
CA LYS A 386 -3.38 -3.63 -21.54
C LYS A 386 -2.36 -4.36 -20.65
N GLN A 387 -2.84 -5.11 -19.65
CA GLN A 387 -1.99 -5.88 -18.74
C GLN A 387 -1.13 -6.92 -19.46
N PHE A 388 -1.70 -7.68 -20.39
CA PHE A 388 -0.92 -8.66 -21.16
C PHE A 388 0.10 -8.00 -22.09
N THR A 389 -0.17 -6.79 -22.56
CA THR A 389 0.83 -6.03 -23.33
C THR A 389 2.01 -5.66 -22.46
N TYR A 390 1.78 -5.25 -21.21
CA TYR A 390 2.85 -4.95 -20.25
C TYR A 390 3.75 -6.14 -20.02
N ALA A 391 3.14 -7.30 -19.79
CA ALA A 391 3.83 -8.56 -19.57
C ALA A 391 4.71 -8.93 -20.76
N ARG A 392 4.17 -8.87 -21.99
CA ARG A 392 4.91 -9.15 -23.21
C ARG A 392 6.10 -8.22 -23.38
N ASN A 393 5.92 -6.92 -23.16
CA ASN A 393 6.98 -5.93 -23.27
C ASN A 393 8.10 -6.20 -22.26
N ILE A 394 7.75 -6.48 -21.00
CA ILE A 394 8.73 -6.79 -19.94
C ILE A 394 9.49 -8.09 -20.27
N ILE A 395 8.79 -9.15 -20.67
CA ILE A 395 9.43 -10.41 -21.09
C ILE A 395 10.40 -10.14 -22.24
N GLN A 396 9.98 -9.38 -23.26
CA GLN A 396 10.79 -9.06 -24.42
C GLN A 396 12.04 -8.24 -24.06
N TYR A 397 11.90 -7.18 -23.24
CA TYR A 397 13.04 -6.39 -22.79
C TYR A 397 14.07 -7.24 -22.04
N ASN A 398 13.61 -8.12 -21.13
CA ASN A 398 14.53 -8.99 -20.41
C ASN A 398 15.23 -10.01 -21.33
N ILE A 399 14.59 -10.45 -22.43
CA ILE A 399 15.24 -11.32 -23.42
C ILE A 399 16.23 -10.54 -24.26
N ASP A 400 15.84 -9.38 -24.78
CA ASP A 400 16.70 -8.55 -25.63
C ASP A 400 17.92 -8.07 -24.86
N ASP A 401 17.76 -7.63 -23.61
CA ASP A 401 18.87 -7.21 -22.78
C ASP A 401 19.80 -8.39 -22.45
N LEU A 402 19.25 -9.57 -22.13
CA LEU A 402 20.04 -10.80 -21.90
C LEU A 402 20.80 -11.28 -23.16
N LEU A 403 20.24 -11.05 -24.36
CA LEU A 403 20.85 -11.47 -25.64
C LEU A 403 21.85 -10.44 -26.18
N ASN A 404 21.60 -9.14 -25.96
CA ASN A 404 22.40 -8.05 -26.53
C ASN A 404 23.52 -7.57 -25.60
N SER A 405 23.33 -7.71 -24.29
CA SER A 405 24.33 -7.28 -23.32
C SER A 405 25.15 -8.49 -22.87
N GLY A 406 26.35 -8.66 -23.43
CA GLY A 406 27.36 -9.54 -22.86
C GLY A 406 27.89 -9.04 -21.51
N VAL A 407 27.01 -8.55 -20.63
CA VAL A 407 27.35 -7.62 -19.55
C VAL A 407 27.07 -8.23 -18.18
N GLU A 408 28.11 -8.18 -17.37
CA GLU A 408 28.17 -8.33 -15.92
C GLU A 408 27.37 -7.20 -15.20
N ASP A 409 26.11 -6.97 -15.58
CA ASP A 409 25.26 -5.99 -14.91
C ASP A 409 24.53 -6.66 -13.74
N LYS A 410 24.95 -6.31 -12.52
CA LYS A 410 24.38 -6.83 -11.26
C LYS A 410 22.88 -6.61 -11.17
N ASP A 411 22.33 -5.61 -11.85
CA ASP A 411 20.90 -5.33 -11.76
C ASP A 411 20.04 -6.34 -12.52
N TYR A 412 20.57 -7.00 -13.56
CA TYR A 412 19.89 -8.10 -14.26
C TYR A 412 20.30 -9.48 -13.72
N GLU A 413 21.22 -9.51 -12.76
CA GLU A 413 21.69 -10.75 -12.13
C GLU A 413 20.52 -11.49 -11.48
N GLY A 414 20.38 -12.77 -11.86
CA GLY A 414 19.32 -13.65 -11.37
C GLY A 414 17.97 -13.54 -12.10
N LEU A 415 17.76 -12.63 -13.06
CA LEU A 415 16.54 -12.62 -13.87
C LEU A 415 16.59 -13.68 -14.97
N ARG A 416 15.63 -14.61 -14.97
CA ARG A 416 15.61 -15.73 -15.94
C ARG A 416 14.21 -15.99 -16.51
N TYR A 417 13.92 -15.37 -17.64
CA TYR A 417 12.64 -15.55 -18.33
C TYR A 417 12.58 -16.76 -19.26
N ARG A 418 13.69 -17.16 -19.87
CA ARG A 418 13.75 -18.25 -20.85
C ARG A 418 14.79 -19.30 -20.47
N ASP A 419 14.41 -20.56 -20.56
CA ASP A 419 15.32 -21.68 -20.47
C ASP A 419 15.99 -21.96 -21.83
N LYS A 420 17.31 -22.19 -21.83
CA LYS A 420 18.06 -22.43 -23.06
C LYS A 420 17.88 -23.85 -23.61
N THR A 421 17.61 -24.83 -22.76
CA THR A 421 17.50 -26.24 -23.19
C THR A 421 16.13 -26.53 -23.81
N THR A 422 15.05 -26.12 -23.17
CA THR A 422 13.66 -26.37 -23.61
C THR A 422 13.06 -25.25 -24.43
N GLU A 423 13.74 -24.10 -24.50
CA GLU A 423 13.20 -22.84 -24.98
C GLU A 423 11.93 -22.35 -24.26
N GLY A 424 11.56 -23.00 -23.16
CA GLY A 424 10.39 -22.68 -22.35
C GLY A 424 10.55 -21.38 -21.58
N TYR A 425 9.43 -20.71 -21.35
CA TYR A 425 9.35 -19.45 -20.63
C TYR A 425 8.85 -19.65 -19.19
N SER A 426 9.39 -18.87 -18.27
CA SER A 426 8.94 -18.81 -16.89
C SER A 426 7.53 -18.21 -16.82
N VAL A 427 6.66 -18.78 -15.97
CA VAL A 427 5.29 -18.30 -15.77
C VAL A 427 5.34 -16.91 -15.11
N THR A 428 4.92 -15.89 -15.85
CA THR A 428 4.96 -14.49 -15.39
C THR A 428 3.65 -14.12 -14.68
N PRO A 429 3.68 -13.76 -13.38
CA PRO A 429 2.49 -13.42 -12.61
C PRO A 429 2.02 -12.00 -12.95
N ASN A 430 0.75 -11.87 -13.35
CA ASN A 430 0.14 -10.57 -13.63
C ASN A 430 -1.07 -10.36 -12.72
N PHE A 431 -1.22 -9.20 -12.12
CA PHE A 431 -2.32 -8.99 -11.19
C PHE A 431 -2.92 -7.58 -11.25
N PHE A 432 -4.19 -7.47 -10.88
CA PHE A 432 -4.84 -6.18 -10.62
C PHE A 432 -5.00 -5.95 -9.12
N ILE A 433 -4.77 -4.71 -8.67
CA ILE A 433 -5.08 -4.28 -7.29
C ILE A 433 -6.18 -3.23 -7.33
N ARG A 434 -7.29 -3.49 -6.62
CA ARG A 434 -8.46 -2.63 -6.54
C ARG A 434 -8.63 -2.08 -5.14
N GLY A 435 -8.86 -0.78 -5.01
CA GLY A 435 -9.28 -0.19 -3.74
C GLY A 435 -10.69 -0.64 -3.37
N GLU A 436 -10.86 -1.23 -2.19
CA GLU A 436 -12.18 -1.51 -1.59
C GLU A 436 -12.27 -0.95 -0.18
N VAL A 437 -13.49 -0.64 0.24
CA VAL A 437 -13.82 -0.32 1.63
C VAL A 437 -14.74 -1.42 2.10
N PRO A 438 -14.32 -2.24 3.09
CA PRO A 438 -15.14 -3.35 3.56
C PRO A 438 -16.53 -2.90 4.03
N GLU A 439 -17.50 -3.80 3.89
CA GLU A 439 -18.91 -3.49 4.15
C GLU A 439 -19.10 -3.10 5.62
N PHE A 440 -19.88 -2.03 5.85
CA PHE A 440 -20.17 -1.63 7.21
C PHE A 440 -21.01 -2.71 7.93
N ASN A 441 -20.49 -3.21 9.04
CA ASN A 441 -21.14 -4.21 9.86
C ASN A 441 -21.45 -3.61 11.22
N GLN A 442 -22.74 -3.40 11.50
CA GLN A 442 -23.19 -2.81 12.77
C GLN A 442 -22.70 -3.58 14.01
N LYS A 443 -22.55 -4.91 13.92
CA LYS A 443 -22.03 -5.71 15.05
C LYS A 443 -20.54 -5.48 15.31
N LEU A 444 -19.81 -5.03 14.29
CA LEU A 444 -18.39 -4.74 14.34
C LEU A 444 -18.09 -3.24 14.29
N ALA A 445 -19.08 -2.35 14.35
CA ALA A 445 -18.88 -0.91 14.14
C ALA A 445 -17.74 -0.34 15.00
N LYS A 446 -17.71 -0.65 16.30
CA LYS A 446 -16.61 -0.23 17.19
C LYS A 446 -15.23 -0.74 16.75
N ALA A 447 -15.17 -1.94 16.19
CA ALA A 447 -13.96 -2.58 15.68
C ALA A 447 -13.56 -1.99 14.31
N GLN A 448 -14.51 -1.73 13.42
CA GLN A 448 -14.32 -1.12 12.11
C GLN A 448 -13.81 0.32 12.17
N PHE A 449 -14.01 1.04 13.28
CA PHE A 449 -13.37 2.35 13.47
C PHE A 449 -12.06 2.32 14.28
N GLN A 450 -11.48 1.14 14.47
CA GLN A 450 -10.16 0.95 15.07
C GLN A 450 -9.17 0.42 14.04
N ASP A 451 -7.88 0.60 14.33
CA ASP A 451 -6.81 0.06 13.49
C ASP A 451 -6.83 -1.49 13.47
N PRO A 452 -6.75 -2.16 12.31
CA PRO A 452 -6.85 -1.64 10.94
C PRO A 452 -8.30 -1.26 10.59
N TYR A 453 -8.52 -0.03 10.11
CA TYR A 453 -9.86 0.55 9.89
C TYR A 453 -10.69 -0.27 8.89
N PHE A 454 -12.00 -0.35 9.14
CA PHE A 454 -13.01 -1.11 8.41
C PHE A 454 -12.59 -2.57 8.26
N ARG A 455 -12.37 -3.22 9.40
CA ARG A 455 -12.04 -4.64 9.48
C ARG A 455 -13.26 -5.55 9.47
N ASP A 456 -13.14 -6.68 8.79
CA ASP A 456 -14.15 -7.74 8.78
C ASP A 456 -13.97 -8.73 9.93
N ASN A 457 -12.80 -8.73 10.56
CA ASN A 457 -12.50 -9.55 11.73
C ASN A 457 -12.49 -8.72 13.04
N PRO A 458 -13.10 -9.21 14.14
CA PRO A 458 -12.94 -8.58 15.46
C PRO A 458 -11.48 -8.54 15.93
N ASP A 459 -10.65 -9.52 15.56
CA ASP A 459 -9.23 -9.58 15.88
C ASP A 459 -8.38 -8.92 14.77
N PRO A 460 -7.69 -7.79 15.06
CA PRO A 460 -6.88 -7.08 14.07
C PRO A 460 -5.73 -7.91 13.49
N LYS A 461 -5.28 -8.98 14.17
CA LYS A 461 -4.18 -9.82 13.68
C LYS A 461 -4.59 -10.79 12.59
N ASN A 462 -5.88 -11.10 12.50
CA ASN A 462 -6.44 -12.03 11.53
C ASN A 462 -7.21 -11.28 10.44
N GLU A 463 -6.92 -9.98 10.27
CA GLU A 463 -7.55 -9.17 9.25
C GLU A 463 -6.90 -9.43 7.90
N ASP A 464 -7.72 -9.73 6.90
CA ASP A 464 -7.25 -9.92 5.55
C ASP A 464 -7.21 -8.58 4.79
N LEU A 465 -6.09 -7.88 4.91
CA LEU A 465 -5.92 -6.54 4.32
C LEU A 465 -5.90 -6.54 2.78
N ILE A 466 -5.61 -7.71 2.18
CA ILE A 466 -5.60 -7.92 0.73
C ILE A 466 -6.31 -9.22 0.43
N ARG A 467 -7.50 -9.14 -0.15
CA ARG A 467 -8.31 -10.31 -0.48
C ARG A 467 -8.19 -10.63 -1.97
N LYS A 468 -8.08 -11.92 -2.31
CA LYS A 468 -8.21 -12.37 -3.70
C LYS A 468 -9.68 -12.25 -4.11
N ASP A 469 -9.94 -11.65 -5.25
CA ASP A 469 -11.29 -11.55 -5.80
C ASP A 469 -11.76 -12.91 -6.34
N ASP A 470 -13.07 -13.16 -6.30
CA ASP A 470 -13.65 -14.44 -6.72
C ASP A 470 -13.78 -14.57 -8.25
N ALA A 471 -13.45 -13.53 -9.01
CA ALA A 471 -13.48 -13.57 -10.48
C ALA A 471 -12.52 -14.65 -11.04
N ASP A 472 -13.09 -15.69 -11.65
CA ASP A 472 -12.32 -16.69 -12.39
C ASP A 472 -11.91 -16.18 -13.77
N LEU A 473 -10.75 -15.54 -13.82
CA LEU A 473 -10.14 -15.02 -15.06
C LEU A 473 -9.38 -16.10 -15.85
N TRP A 474 -9.54 -17.39 -15.51
CA TRP A 474 -8.87 -18.47 -16.22
C TRP A 474 -9.21 -18.50 -17.72
N LYS A 475 -10.45 -18.20 -18.09
CA LYS A 475 -10.90 -18.18 -19.48
C LYS A 475 -10.39 -16.97 -20.26
N ASP A 476 -10.14 -15.87 -19.56
CA ASP A 476 -9.63 -14.61 -20.12
C ASP A 476 -8.09 -14.57 -20.19
N ARG A 477 -7.41 -15.66 -19.81
CA ARG A 477 -5.96 -15.77 -19.92
C ARG A 477 -5.49 -15.64 -21.37
N ASN A 478 -4.36 -14.98 -21.56
CA ASN A 478 -3.72 -14.98 -22.87
C ASN A 478 -3.05 -16.33 -23.08
N ARG A 479 -3.30 -16.97 -24.22
CA ARG A 479 -2.59 -18.17 -24.69
C ARG A 479 -2.65 -18.23 -26.22
N HIS A 480 -1.54 -18.59 -26.85
CA HIS A 480 -1.53 -18.87 -28.28
C HIS A 480 -1.83 -20.35 -28.56
N PHE A 481 -1.33 -21.23 -27.70
CA PHE A 481 -1.54 -22.68 -27.80
C PHE A 481 -2.10 -23.21 -26.49
N GLU A 482 -3.01 -24.17 -26.60
CA GLU A 482 -3.54 -24.86 -25.43
C GLU A 482 -2.52 -25.84 -24.85
N ASN A 483 -2.67 -26.17 -23.57
CA ASN A 483 -1.82 -27.16 -22.89
C ASN A 483 -0.32 -26.84 -22.96
N ARG A 484 0.06 -25.55 -22.92
CA ARG A 484 1.45 -25.08 -22.91
C ARG A 484 1.65 -24.01 -21.84
N LEU A 485 1.99 -24.43 -20.62
CA LEU A 485 2.23 -23.50 -19.51
C LEU A 485 3.47 -22.63 -19.73
N PHE A 486 4.54 -23.21 -20.26
CA PHE A 486 5.84 -22.56 -20.42
C PHE A 486 5.99 -21.91 -21.80
N ASP A 487 4.88 -21.45 -22.36
CA ASP A 487 4.88 -20.65 -23.59
C ASP A 487 4.97 -19.16 -23.23
N ARG A 488 5.68 -18.38 -24.04
CA ARG A 488 5.83 -16.94 -23.85
C ARG A 488 4.49 -16.23 -23.77
N ASP A 489 3.52 -16.70 -24.57
CA ASP A 489 2.21 -16.08 -24.70
C ASP A 489 1.19 -16.62 -23.70
N THR A 490 1.56 -17.58 -22.83
CA THR A 490 0.72 -18.05 -21.73
C THR A 490 0.87 -17.12 -20.52
N LEU A 491 -0.07 -16.18 -20.38
CA LEU A 491 -0.05 -15.17 -19.32
C LEU A 491 -1.24 -15.35 -18.39
N LEU A 492 -0.94 -15.52 -17.10
CA LEU A 492 -1.94 -15.70 -16.05
C LEU A 492 -2.25 -14.37 -15.38
N LEU A 493 -3.51 -14.20 -14.97
CA LEU A 493 -4.01 -12.97 -14.36
C LEU A 493 -4.85 -13.28 -13.12
N GLN A 494 -4.66 -12.51 -12.05
CA GLN A 494 -5.49 -12.55 -10.85
C GLN A 494 -5.88 -11.14 -10.39
N VAL A 495 -6.95 -11.02 -9.61
CA VAL A 495 -7.45 -9.74 -9.10
C VAL A 495 -7.46 -9.76 -7.59
N TYR A 496 -7.05 -8.64 -7.00
CA TYR A 496 -6.94 -8.43 -5.57
C TYR A 496 -7.67 -7.17 -5.18
N ASN A 497 -8.45 -7.26 -4.11
CA ASN A 497 -9.07 -6.11 -3.48
C ASN A 497 -8.30 -5.78 -2.20
N VAL A 498 -7.96 -4.51 -2.01
CA VAL A 498 -7.19 -4.03 -0.87
C VAL A 498 -8.01 -3.04 -0.06
N ASN A 499 -7.93 -3.15 1.27
CA ASN A 499 -8.54 -2.18 2.16
C ASN A 499 -7.93 -0.78 1.94
N PHE A 500 -8.70 0.10 1.30
CA PHE A 500 -8.26 1.42 0.88
C PHE A 500 -7.86 2.31 2.07
N LEU A 501 -8.59 2.23 3.19
CA LEU A 501 -8.29 3.01 4.39
C LEU A 501 -6.95 2.61 5.00
N TYR A 502 -6.65 1.31 5.00
CA TYR A 502 -5.37 0.79 5.43
C TYR A 502 -4.23 1.28 4.53
N VAL A 503 -4.38 1.14 3.20
CA VAL A 503 -3.39 1.63 2.21
C VAL A 503 -3.11 3.13 2.40
N LEU A 504 -4.17 3.93 2.50
CA LEU A 504 -4.07 5.37 2.67
C LEU A 504 -3.29 5.74 3.94
N LYS A 505 -3.60 5.06 5.05
CA LYS A 505 -2.88 5.25 6.32
C LYS A 505 -1.42 4.77 6.23
N ALA A 506 -1.16 3.61 5.63
CA ALA A 506 0.18 3.05 5.51
C ALA A 506 1.08 3.93 4.64
N PHE A 507 0.53 4.46 3.55
CA PHE A 507 1.23 5.40 2.67
C PHE A 507 1.57 6.71 3.36
N THR A 508 0.63 7.28 4.14
CA THR A 508 0.84 8.55 4.86
C THR A 508 1.65 8.39 6.15
N SER A 509 1.75 7.17 6.68
CA SER A 509 2.54 6.85 7.86
C SER A 509 4.04 7.04 7.62
N LYS A 510 4.73 7.58 8.63
CA LYS A 510 6.20 7.67 8.63
C LYS A 510 6.87 6.36 8.99
N ARG A 511 6.17 5.43 9.66
CA ARG A 511 6.74 4.15 10.08
C ARG A 511 7.02 3.29 8.85
N SER A 512 8.29 3.05 8.54
CA SER A 512 8.69 2.14 7.46
C SER A 512 8.23 0.71 7.71
N SER A 513 8.27 0.26 8.97
CA SER A 513 7.91 -1.12 9.34
C SER A 513 6.53 -1.54 8.85
N LEU A 514 5.52 -0.67 8.94
CA LEU A 514 4.15 -0.97 8.52
C LEU A 514 4.07 -1.19 6.99
N ARG A 515 4.87 -0.45 6.22
CA ARG A 515 4.91 -0.58 4.76
C ARG A 515 5.65 -1.85 4.36
N GLU A 516 6.76 -2.16 5.03
CA GLU A 516 7.54 -3.37 4.75
C GLU A 516 6.79 -4.65 5.14
N GLU A 517 6.07 -4.63 6.26
CA GLU A 517 5.20 -5.74 6.68
C GLU A 517 4.10 -5.98 5.65
N PHE A 518 3.35 -4.93 5.28
CA PHE A 518 2.34 -5.04 4.24
C PHE A 518 2.93 -5.50 2.90
N LYS A 519 4.09 -4.97 2.50
CA LYS A 519 4.77 -5.36 1.26
C LYS A 519 5.07 -6.86 1.23
N ARG A 520 5.65 -7.38 2.31
CA ARG A 520 5.98 -8.80 2.43
C ARG A 520 4.70 -9.65 2.37
N ASP A 521 3.72 -9.34 3.23
CA ASP A 521 2.50 -10.13 3.35
C ASP A 521 1.69 -10.12 2.04
N ALA A 522 1.67 -8.98 1.32
CA ALA A 522 1.06 -8.85 0.00
C ALA A 522 1.72 -9.77 -1.03
N ARG A 523 3.06 -9.72 -1.13
CA ARG A 523 3.83 -10.49 -2.11
C ARG A 523 3.74 -12.00 -1.84
N ASP A 524 3.82 -12.39 -0.58
CA ASP A 524 3.66 -13.79 -0.16
C ASP A 524 2.27 -14.30 -0.56
N LYS A 525 1.22 -13.53 -0.27
CA LYS A 525 -0.15 -13.87 -0.66
C LYS A 525 -0.34 -13.94 -2.17
N PHE A 526 0.22 -12.99 -2.93
CA PHE A 526 0.14 -13.02 -4.39
C PHE A 526 0.78 -14.30 -4.93
N ARG A 527 1.97 -14.61 -4.45
CA ARG A 527 2.69 -15.83 -4.81
C ARG A 527 1.84 -17.06 -4.49
N GLU A 528 1.41 -17.24 -3.25
CA GLU A 528 0.61 -18.39 -2.80
C GLU A 528 -0.62 -18.61 -3.70
N ASN A 529 -1.38 -17.57 -4.00
CA ASN A 529 -2.57 -17.65 -4.85
C ASN A 529 -2.27 -18.05 -6.30
N PHE A 530 -1.11 -17.68 -6.84
CA PHE A 530 -0.66 -18.17 -8.15
C PHE A 530 -0.27 -19.64 -8.09
N LEU A 531 0.41 -20.09 -7.02
CA LEU A 531 0.75 -21.51 -6.85
C LEU A 531 -0.52 -22.35 -6.71
N GLU A 532 -1.53 -21.87 -5.98
CA GLU A 532 -2.86 -22.50 -5.90
C GLU A 532 -3.52 -22.61 -7.28
N LEU A 533 -3.50 -21.53 -8.07
CA LEU A 533 -4.05 -21.53 -9.43
C LEU A 533 -3.36 -22.56 -10.32
N LEU A 534 -2.02 -22.61 -10.27
CA LEU A 534 -1.26 -23.61 -11.02
C LEU A 534 -1.59 -25.03 -10.56
N ASN A 535 -1.74 -25.24 -9.25
CA ASN A 535 -2.11 -26.55 -8.68
C ASN A 535 -3.53 -26.96 -9.07
N ASP A 536 -4.45 -26.01 -9.17
CA ASP A 536 -5.83 -26.25 -9.59
C ASP A 536 -5.92 -26.61 -11.07
N LYS A 537 -5.17 -25.92 -11.94
CA LYS A 537 -5.32 -26.03 -13.40
C LYS A 537 -4.34 -26.97 -14.09
N TYR A 538 -3.17 -27.22 -13.52
CA TYR A 538 -2.12 -28.05 -14.13
C TYR A 538 -1.77 -29.27 -13.27
N VAL A 539 -1.17 -30.27 -13.93
CA VAL A 539 -0.42 -31.35 -13.29
C VAL A 539 1.03 -31.21 -13.68
N PHE A 540 1.92 -31.35 -12.70
CA PHE A 540 3.36 -31.22 -12.88
C PHE A 540 4.05 -32.57 -12.72
N TRP A 541 5.08 -32.79 -13.53
CA TRP A 541 5.96 -33.95 -13.45
C TRP A 541 7.42 -33.52 -13.54
N ALA A 542 8.26 -34.10 -12.68
CA ALA A 542 9.71 -34.06 -12.82
C ALA A 542 10.17 -35.30 -13.58
N VAL A 543 10.94 -35.10 -14.65
CA VAL A 543 11.37 -36.14 -15.60
C VAL A 543 12.89 -36.17 -15.69
N TRP A 544 13.47 -37.34 -15.45
CA TRP A 544 14.88 -37.63 -15.66
C TRP A 544 15.06 -38.49 -16.91
N VAL A 545 16.05 -38.16 -17.73
CA VAL A 545 16.33 -38.82 -19.00
C VAL A 545 17.38 -39.93 -18.83
N LYS A 546 17.27 -41.02 -19.59
CA LYS A 546 18.28 -42.10 -19.62
C LYS A 546 19.60 -41.55 -20.20
N ASN A 547 20.72 -42.01 -19.66
CA ASN A 547 22.09 -41.64 -20.10
C ASN A 547 22.50 -40.16 -19.87
N GLY A 548 21.65 -39.31 -19.31
CA GLY A 548 22.01 -37.96 -18.87
C GLY A 548 22.16 -36.90 -19.97
N LEU A 549 21.98 -37.25 -21.25
CA LEU A 549 21.99 -36.33 -22.39
C LEU A 549 20.61 -35.67 -22.53
N LEU A 550 20.34 -34.70 -21.65
CA LEU A 550 19.04 -34.01 -21.58
C LEU A 550 18.77 -33.16 -22.84
N GLU A 551 19.81 -32.55 -23.40
CA GLU A 551 19.72 -31.69 -24.59
C GLU A 551 19.28 -32.49 -25.81
N ASP A 552 19.96 -33.60 -26.11
CA ASP A 552 19.59 -34.51 -27.20
C ASP A 552 18.15 -35.03 -27.08
N PHE A 553 17.70 -35.33 -25.86
CA PHE A 553 16.32 -35.75 -25.60
C PHE A 553 15.32 -34.64 -25.91
N VAL A 554 15.61 -33.42 -25.50
CA VAL A 554 14.74 -32.27 -25.76
C VAL A 554 14.70 -31.94 -27.25
N ASP A 555 15.84 -31.99 -27.94
CA ASP A 555 15.92 -31.74 -29.38
C ASP A 555 15.14 -32.79 -30.18
N TYR A 556 15.29 -34.07 -29.81
CA TYR A 556 14.58 -35.16 -30.47
C TYR A 556 13.05 -35.06 -30.27
N HIS A 557 12.60 -34.71 -29.06
CA HIS A 557 11.17 -34.58 -28.72
C HIS A 557 10.64 -33.15 -28.76
N PHE A 558 11.37 -32.22 -29.40
CA PHE A 558 11.12 -30.78 -29.33
C PHE A 558 9.67 -30.41 -29.66
N ARG A 559 9.12 -31.01 -30.73
CA ARG A 559 7.75 -30.72 -31.20
C ARG A 559 6.67 -30.98 -30.14
N VAL A 560 6.88 -31.97 -29.28
CA VAL A 560 5.88 -32.37 -28.28
C VAL A 560 6.15 -31.69 -26.93
N LEU A 561 7.42 -31.37 -26.64
CA LEU A 561 7.83 -30.69 -25.41
C LEU A 561 7.73 -29.17 -25.46
N ALA A 562 7.70 -28.56 -26.65
CA ALA A 562 7.67 -27.11 -26.83
C ALA A 562 6.52 -26.45 -26.05
N GLY A 563 6.87 -25.53 -25.14
CA GLY A 563 5.94 -24.83 -24.26
C GLY A 563 5.31 -25.70 -23.14
N LYS A 564 5.61 -27.00 -23.08
CA LYS A 564 5.13 -27.93 -22.04
C LYS A 564 6.21 -28.32 -21.03
N ALA A 565 7.48 -28.19 -21.41
CA ALA A 565 8.63 -28.48 -20.58
C ALA A 565 9.42 -27.22 -20.21
N PHE A 566 10.05 -27.24 -19.03
CA PHE A 566 10.98 -26.22 -18.55
C PHE A 566 12.14 -26.87 -17.80
N LYS A 567 13.39 -26.47 -18.11
CA LYS A 567 14.58 -26.94 -17.39
C LYS A 567 15.01 -25.95 -16.29
N PRO A 568 15.04 -26.36 -15.03
CA PRO A 568 15.55 -25.53 -13.92
C PRO A 568 17.08 -25.49 -13.97
N ARG A 569 17.72 -24.38 -13.57
CA ARG A 569 19.18 -24.19 -13.76
C ARG A 569 20.00 -25.25 -13.03
N ASP A 570 19.62 -25.55 -11.80
CA ASP A 570 20.38 -26.38 -10.88
C ASP A 570 19.84 -27.83 -10.81
N LEU A 571 18.79 -28.16 -11.56
CA LEU A 571 18.18 -29.49 -11.52
C LEU A 571 18.53 -30.30 -12.77
N LYS A 572 18.80 -31.59 -12.55
CA LYS A 572 19.07 -32.57 -13.61
C LYS A 572 17.80 -33.15 -14.24
N CYS A 573 16.63 -32.62 -13.88
CA CYS A 573 15.34 -33.05 -14.41
C CYS A 573 14.66 -31.94 -15.19
N LEU A 574 13.78 -32.34 -16.10
CA LEU A 574 12.81 -31.45 -16.76
C LEU A 574 11.54 -31.38 -15.93
N ILE A 575 10.93 -30.21 -15.84
CA ILE A 575 9.54 -30.12 -15.39
C ILE A 575 8.64 -30.08 -16.60
N ILE A 576 7.67 -30.98 -16.63
CA ILE A 576 6.59 -30.97 -17.60
C ILE A 576 5.32 -30.55 -16.88
N ALA A 577 4.56 -29.63 -17.48
CA ALA A 577 3.27 -29.18 -16.96
C ALA A 577 2.19 -29.35 -18.03
N LEU A 578 1.12 -30.06 -17.70
CA LEU A 578 -0.03 -30.26 -18.59
C LEU A 578 -1.32 -29.78 -17.93
N GLU A 579 -2.21 -29.17 -18.71
CA GLU A 579 -3.54 -28.74 -18.25
C GLU A 579 -4.36 -29.98 -17.86
N LYS A 580 -5.03 -29.93 -16.71
CA LYS A 580 -5.89 -31.02 -16.22
C LYS A 580 -7.00 -31.36 -17.19
N GLU A 581 -7.58 -30.34 -17.83
CA GLU A 581 -8.64 -30.49 -18.83
C GLU A 581 -8.16 -31.34 -20.02
N HIS A 582 -6.93 -31.12 -20.51
CA HIS A 582 -6.35 -31.90 -21.62
C HIS A 582 -5.94 -33.32 -21.21
N ILE A 583 -5.55 -33.55 -19.96
CA ILE A 583 -5.27 -34.91 -19.46
C ILE A 583 -6.55 -35.74 -19.40
N MET A 584 -7.66 -35.11 -19.01
CA MET A 584 -8.96 -35.78 -18.84
C MET A 584 -9.79 -35.79 -20.14
N SER A 585 -9.25 -35.27 -21.24
CA SER A 585 -9.93 -35.22 -22.53
C SER A 585 -9.93 -36.59 -23.22
N ASN A 586 -11.09 -36.99 -23.75
CA ASN A 586 -11.26 -38.22 -24.52
C ASN A 586 -10.82 -38.09 -25.99
N ASP A 587 -10.35 -36.91 -26.44
CA ASP A 587 -9.88 -36.72 -27.81
C ASP A 587 -8.45 -37.29 -27.98
N PRO A 588 -8.25 -38.32 -28.84
CA PRO A 588 -6.93 -38.93 -29.07
C PRO A 588 -5.87 -37.97 -29.61
N LYS A 589 -6.24 -36.80 -30.17
CA LYS A 589 -5.30 -35.78 -30.66
C LYS A 589 -4.86 -34.78 -29.58
N GLU A 590 -5.63 -34.66 -28.51
CA GLU A 590 -5.40 -33.70 -27.42
C GLU A 590 -5.00 -34.38 -26.09
N ASN A 591 -5.15 -35.70 -26.02
CA ASN A 591 -4.85 -36.49 -24.84
C ASN A 591 -3.34 -36.50 -24.53
N GLY A 592 -3.00 -36.19 -23.26
CA GLY A 592 -1.63 -36.25 -22.72
C GLY A 592 -0.95 -37.61 -22.88
N GLU A 593 -1.69 -38.67 -23.17
CA GLU A 593 -1.17 -40.00 -23.48
C GLU A 593 -0.17 -40.06 -24.63
N ASN A 594 -0.35 -39.26 -25.69
CA ASN A 594 0.57 -39.29 -26.84
C ASN A 594 1.96 -38.77 -26.45
N LEU A 595 2.03 -37.76 -25.58
CA LEU A 595 3.30 -37.27 -25.05
C LEU A 595 4.04 -38.40 -24.33
N TRP A 596 3.37 -39.08 -23.40
CA TRP A 596 4.00 -40.12 -22.59
C TRP A 596 4.42 -41.33 -23.44
N LYS A 597 3.58 -41.78 -24.39
CA LYS A 597 3.93 -42.85 -25.34
C LYS A 597 5.22 -42.57 -26.11
N GLU A 598 5.47 -41.31 -26.46
CA GLU A 598 6.67 -40.91 -27.20
C GLU A 598 7.92 -40.80 -26.32
N ILE A 599 7.80 -40.25 -25.11
CA ILE A 599 8.99 -39.88 -24.31
C ILE A 599 9.38 -40.92 -23.25
N GLU A 600 8.44 -41.71 -22.76
CA GLU A 600 8.62 -42.56 -21.57
C GLU A 600 9.76 -43.58 -21.73
N ARG A 601 9.90 -44.16 -22.93
CA ARG A 601 10.97 -45.13 -23.24
C ARG A 601 12.37 -44.54 -23.04
N SER A 602 12.51 -43.23 -23.18
CA SER A 602 13.74 -42.47 -23.03
C SER A 602 13.92 -41.89 -21.61
N CYS A 603 12.92 -42.02 -20.73
CA CYS A 603 12.95 -41.53 -19.35
C CYS A 603 13.47 -42.60 -18.37
N SER A 604 14.36 -42.22 -17.46
CA SER A 604 14.87 -43.08 -16.39
C SER A 604 13.97 -43.05 -15.15
N MET A 605 13.37 -41.89 -14.87
CA MET A 605 12.44 -41.68 -13.76
C MET A 605 11.45 -40.57 -14.10
N ILE A 606 10.19 -40.75 -13.69
CA ILE A 606 9.13 -39.74 -13.78
C ILE A 606 8.50 -39.66 -12.39
N LEU A 607 8.40 -38.46 -11.85
CA LEU A 607 7.81 -38.19 -10.54
C LEU A 607 6.70 -37.16 -10.72
N ARG A 608 5.48 -37.47 -10.26
CA ARG A 608 4.46 -36.45 -10.11
C ARG A 608 4.83 -35.53 -8.95
N VAL A 609 4.86 -34.23 -9.21
CA VAL A 609 5.18 -33.20 -8.23
C VAL A 609 4.02 -32.24 -8.12
N THR A 610 3.82 -31.68 -6.93
CA THR A 610 2.95 -30.52 -6.81
C THR A 610 3.76 -29.25 -7.02
N PRO A 611 3.05 -28.18 -7.37
CA PRO A 611 3.48 -26.84 -7.10
C PRO A 611 4.30 -26.64 -5.82
N TYR A 612 3.73 -26.96 -4.67
CA TYR A 612 4.38 -26.76 -3.38
C TYR A 612 5.65 -27.61 -3.19
N ASP A 613 5.71 -28.79 -3.80
CA ASP A 613 6.91 -29.66 -3.75
C ASP A 613 8.09 -29.07 -4.54
N LEU A 614 7.80 -28.27 -5.57
CA LEU A 614 8.77 -27.52 -6.35
C LEU A 614 9.06 -26.13 -5.73
N TRP A 615 8.15 -25.60 -4.88
CA TRP A 615 8.07 -24.17 -4.52
C TRP A 615 8.11 -23.84 -3.02
N GLY A 616 8.12 -24.83 -2.12
CA GLY A 616 8.13 -24.63 -0.67
C GLY A 616 9.53 -24.41 -0.07
N GLU A 617 9.60 -23.69 1.07
CA GLU A 617 10.80 -23.67 1.90
C GLU A 617 11.17 -25.10 2.33
N ALA A 618 12.44 -25.47 2.17
CA ALA A 618 12.89 -26.79 2.57
C ALA A 618 12.59 -27.00 4.08
N PRO A 619 11.91 -28.09 4.48
CA PRO A 619 11.55 -28.34 5.86
C PRO A 619 12.79 -28.41 6.77
N LYS A 620 12.68 -27.84 7.99
CA LYS A 620 13.77 -27.67 8.97
C LYS A 620 14.43 -28.98 9.46
N LYS A 621 13.88 -30.15 9.14
CA LYS A 621 14.47 -31.46 9.42
C LYS A 621 14.59 -32.24 8.10
N GLN A 622 15.82 -32.55 7.74
CA GLN A 622 16.17 -33.35 6.57
C GLN A 622 16.91 -34.59 7.06
N GLU A 623 16.48 -35.77 6.63
CA GLU A 623 17.31 -36.97 6.71
C GLU A 623 17.51 -37.55 5.31
N LYS A 624 18.73 -38.00 5.07
CA LYS A 624 19.20 -38.59 3.83
C LYS A 624 18.56 -39.98 3.64
N ILE A 625 17.95 -40.22 2.48
CA ILE A 625 17.48 -41.56 2.11
C ILE A 625 18.36 -42.05 0.97
N ASP A 626 19.28 -42.98 1.29
CA ASP A 626 19.94 -43.77 0.26
C ASP A 626 18.93 -44.79 -0.29
N PHE A 627 18.78 -44.82 -1.62
CA PHE A 627 17.82 -45.63 -2.36
C PHE A 627 18.08 -47.16 -2.50
N PRO A 628 19.04 -47.85 -1.84
CA PRO A 628 19.15 -49.31 -1.92
C PRO A 628 18.00 -50.12 -1.29
N HIS A 629 17.00 -49.49 -0.64
CA HIS A 629 16.02 -50.18 0.22
C HIS A 629 14.57 -50.20 -0.29
N ALA A 630 14.30 -49.79 -1.53
CA ALA A 630 12.97 -49.90 -2.13
C ALA A 630 12.79 -51.27 -2.81
N ARG A 631 11.74 -52.03 -2.44
CA ARG A 631 11.33 -53.27 -3.11
C ARG A 631 10.01 -53.07 -3.84
N PHE A 632 9.97 -53.41 -5.12
CA PHE A 632 8.76 -53.36 -5.93
C PHE A 632 7.75 -54.43 -5.47
N ASP A 633 6.52 -54.03 -5.12
CA ASP A 633 5.42 -54.97 -4.90
C ASP A 633 4.55 -55.07 -6.15
N SER A 634 4.60 -56.25 -6.77
CA SER A 634 3.91 -56.60 -7.99
C SER A 634 2.39 -56.63 -7.85
N LYS A 635 1.83 -56.86 -6.65
CA LYS A 635 0.36 -56.89 -6.44
C LYS A 635 -0.25 -55.50 -6.34
N SER A 636 0.44 -54.56 -5.69
CA SER A 636 -0.04 -53.18 -5.58
C SER A 636 0.52 -52.23 -6.63
N ARG A 637 1.43 -52.73 -7.51
CA ARG A 637 2.18 -51.94 -8.51
C ARG A 637 2.81 -50.68 -7.93
N ARG A 638 3.43 -50.81 -6.76
CA ARG A 638 4.07 -49.72 -6.01
C ARG A 638 5.42 -50.18 -5.49
N PHE A 639 6.40 -49.29 -5.48
CA PHE A 639 7.61 -49.52 -4.69
C PHE A 639 7.29 -49.40 -3.19
N ARG A 640 7.54 -50.47 -2.44
CA ARG A 640 7.48 -50.49 -0.98
C ARG A 640 8.87 -50.21 -0.44
N VAL A 641 9.01 -49.10 0.28
CA VAL A 641 10.16 -48.85 1.14
C VAL A 641 9.83 -49.38 2.54
N HIS A 642 10.80 -49.96 3.25
CA HIS A 642 10.57 -50.45 4.62
C HIS A 642 10.08 -49.29 5.52
N LYS A 643 8.98 -49.57 6.23
CA LYS A 643 8.16 -48.63 7.02
C LYS A 643 9.02 -47.73 7.93
N GLY A 644 8.95 -46.42 7.70
CA GLY A 644 9.73 -45.45 8.45
C GLY A 644 9.33 -43.98 8.28
N LYS A 645 9.61 -43.34 7.14
CA LYS A 645 9.91 -41.90 7.19
C LYS A 645 9.55 -41.03 5.96
N ILE A 646 8.41 -41.18 5.26
CA ILE A 646 8.12 -40.25 4.14
C ILE A 646 6.62 -39.93 3.99
N LYS A 647 6.23 -38.64 4.08
CA LYS A 647 4.88 -38.12 3.80
C LYS A 647 4.81 -37.05 2.69
N SER A 648 5.91 -36.35 2.39
CA SER A 648 6.06 -35.39 1.28
C SER A 648 7.45 -35.49 0.66
N THR A 649 7.64 -35.02 -0.57
CA THR A 649 8.89 -35.13 -1.33
C THR A 649 9.36 -33.76 -1.82
N VAL A 650 10.41 -33.21 -1.22
CA VAL A 650 11.04 -31.96 -1.67
C VAL A 650 12.23 -32.28 -2.56
N LEU A 651 12.32 -31.63 -3.73
CA LEU A 651 13.45 -31.72 -4.65
C LEU A 651 14.54 -30.74 -4.21
N ASN A 652 15.72 -31.24 -3.81
CA ASN A 652 16.87 -30.37 -3.53
C ASN A 652 17.77 -30.17 -4.78
N LYS A 653 18.65 -29.16 -4.72
CA LYS A 653 19.65 -28.85 -5.77
C LYS A 653 20.61 -30.02 -6.10
N GLU A 654 20.67 -31.06 -5.27
CA GLU A 654 21.55 -32.22 -5.45
C GLU A 654 20.85 -33.44 -6.10
N SER A 655 19.64 -33.28 -6.65
CA SER A 655 18.85 -34.38 -7.22
C SER A 655 18.37 -35.42 -6.19
N GLN A 656 18.15 -35.01 -4.94
CA GLN A 656 17.66 -35.90 -3.88
C GLN A 656 16.21 -35.57 -3.52
N VAL A 657 15.40 -36.64 -3.43
CA VAL A 657 14.03 -36.60 -2.92
C VAL A 657 14.09 -36.65 -1.40
N LEU A 658 13.79 -35.54 -0.72
CA LEU A 658 13.81 -35.44 0.74
C LEU A 658 12.41 -35.60 1.33
N ALA A 659 12.34 -36.32 2.45
CA ALA A 659 11.11 -36.78 3.07
C ALA A 659 10.87 -36.25 4.50
N ILE A 660 9.63 -35.86 4.84
CA ILE A 660 9.23 -35.35 6.16
C ILE A 660 8.48 -36.44 6.98
N GLU A 661 8.77 -36.53 8.29
CA GLU A 661 8.16 -37.47 9.27
C GLU A 661 7.23 -36.74 10.28
N LYS A 662 5.93 -37.12 10.38
CA LYS A 662 5.26 -37.63 11.62
C LYS A 662 3.74 -37.94 11.54
N ASP A 663 3.39 -38.82 12.48
CA ASP A 663 2.12 -39.30 13.06
C ASP A 663 1.08 -40.10 12.24
N LYS A 664 0.58 -41.13 12.94
CA LYS A 664 0.16 -42.45 12.49
C LYS A 664 -1.25 -42.48 11.90
N GLU A 665 -1.40 -42.12 10.63
CA GLU A 665 -2.53 -42.60 9.81
C GLU A 665 -2.09 -42.87 8.37
N TRP A 666 -2.75 -43.84 7.73
CA TRP A 666 -2.41 -44.34 6.40
C TRP A 666 -2.71 -43.27 5.33
N SER A 667 -1.70 -42.81 4.58
CA SER A 667 -1.90 -42.11 3.31
C SER A 667 -0.89 -42.62 2.28
N GLY A 668 -1.35 -42.89 1.06
CA GLY A 668 -0.55 -43.53 0.00
C GLY A 668 0.38 -42.55 -0.72
N LEU A 669 1.63 -42.94 -0.91
CA LEU A 669 2.55 -42.35 -1.89
C LEU A 669 2.50 -43.19 -3.17
N SER A 670 2.26 -42.55 -4.32
CA SER A 670 2.33 -43.17 -5.65
C SER A 670 3.66 -42.84 -6.31
N PHE A 671 4.54 -43.83 -6.39
CA PHE A 671 5.64 -43.84 -7.36
C PHE A 671 5.20 -44.77 -8.48
N GLU A 672 4.71 -44.21 -9.58
CA GLU A 672 4.43 -44.99 -10.77
C GLU A 672 5.74 -45.16 -11.54
N LYS A 673 6.26 -46.38 -11.54
CA LYS A 673 6.88 -46.85 -12.77
C LYS A 673 5.70 -47.06 -13.71
N ILE A 674 5.63 -46.30 -14.79
CA ILE A 674 4.67 -46.63 -15.83
C ILE A 674 5.08 -48.02 -16.31
N ASP A 675 4.21 -48.98 -16.02
CA ASP A 675 4.16 -50.28 -16.63
C ASP A 675 2.83 -50.28 -17.37
N GLY A 676 2.78 -50.87 -18.57
CA GLY A 676 1.76 -50.65 -19.62
C GLY A 676 0.27 -50.77 -19.26
N ALA A 677 -0.08 -50.97 -18.00
CA ALA A 677 -1.45 -51.06 -17.51
C ALA A 677 -2.16 -49.72 -17.23
N PHE A 678 -1.46 -48.58 -17.13
CA PHE A 678 -2.14 -47.26 -17.09
C PHE A 678 -2.83 -46.97 -18.44
N LEU A 679 -2.27 -47.48 -19.54
CA LEU A 679 -2.85 -47.41 -20.88
C LEU A 679 -4.11 -48.30 -21.03
N ASN A 680 -4.20 -49.42 -20.30
CA ASN A 680 -5.39 -50.27 -20.31
C ASN A 680 -6.60 -49.65 -19.59
N SER A 681 -6.41 -48.77 -18.60
CA SER A 681 -7.52 -48.05 -17.97
C SER A 681 -8.07 -46.88 -18.80
N CYS A 682 -7.35 -46.50 -19.86
CA CYS A 682 -7.77 -45.50 -20.84
C CYS A 682 -8.19 -46.11 -22.21
N GLY A 683 -8.35 -47.44 -22.28
CA GLY A 683 -8.90 -48.11 -23.46
C GLY A 683 -7.94 -48.32 -24.63
N VAL A 684 -6.64 -48.45 -24.38
CA VAL A 684 -5.66 -48.77 -25.43
C VAL A 684 -5.26 -50.24 -25.32
N ASP A 685 -5.75 -51.07 -26.24
CA ASP A 685 -5.22 -52.43 -26.45
C ASP A 685 -3.85 -52.34 -27.15
N LEU A 686 -2.81 -52.87 -26.50
CA LEU A 686 -1.49 -53.08 -27.08
C LEU A 686 -1.26 -54.58 -27.24
N GLU A 687 -1.56 -55.11 -28.42
CA GLU A 687 -1.02 -56.39 -28.90
C GLU A 687 0.43 -56.23 -29.40
N GLU A 688 1.14 -57.36 -29.35
CA GLU A 688 2.60 -57.59 -29.35
C GLU A 688 3.43 -56.88 -30.44
N ALA A 689 4.62 -56.41 -30.04
CA ALA A 689 5.87 -56.45 -30.81
C ALA A 689 7.10 -56.33 -29.89
#